data_AF-E4S890-F1
#
_entry.id   AF-E4S890-F1
#
_cell.length_a   1.000
_cell.length_b   1.000
_cell.length_c   1.000
_cell.angle_alpha   90.00
_cell.angle_beta   90.00
_cell.angle_gamma   90.00
#
_symmetry.space_group_name_H-M   'P 1'
#
loop_
_entity.id
_entity.type
_entity.pdbx_description
1 polymer ?
#
loop_
_entity_poly.entity_id
_entity_poly.type
_entity_poly.pdbx_seq_one_letter_code
_entity_poly.pdbx_strand_id
1 'polypeptide(L)'
;MCFVVSCTTYILYFTRRYLLLANLISLHFHSFSFITGMLVFVLDSSGSMSWNDPNGYRKIAAKSFVDALIQGDRAAVVDFDDYGYLLQPLTTDFQTVKNAIDRIDSWGGTNIAEGIRIANHQLISQSSDDRIKVIILLTDGEGYYDNNLTTEAKNNGITIYTIGLGTSVDENLLRNIATQTGGMYFPVSSASQLPQVFKRITEIVTEPIDTDEDGVPDTVEISGARTGLGTIVYSDPSNPDTDGDGISDGLEIGPLLCALNGYYYQTKSNPKKWDSDGDGLSDDEEDELGTKVYIGDTDNDGLSDGFEISIGYSPLHKNFDGDSYSDKQEFEKGLDPYLYDKTWYEHIKDILAGATCGDAGEILVRHGLLAERTLKSFGYLIGQIASGFIPFSDIRDAVASLVKLDFAGVLTNLVGFVPGLGDCADIARTLAKFISFGDECINITARFIVHKFDDWQNVFKHSLLSPIFALLCKGQDNFDIVKKAINENLEKTLKVVAEFAQHNNFEKIASIIKTSKVKFSITQDIKLENANSVIARANEYLSKAGLRSANVFAERVAIESAYEYYTKLGYKCIYKAKHGVKGPDLIFVTNTQPREYLIVEAKGALENSKYPTVGESRLFSNVYNPKTRTKERLAQLSFKWLSTNSQRYMNKVEEGMKELLGEDLGKKEFTEFRELLQNKGQYRAALFYASQNQKIRWDGGFDKFLEQILIKDENITSFEMVKMIL
;
A
#
# COMPACT_ATOMS: atom_id res chain seq x y z
N MET A 1 -35.34 62.73 -3.94
CA MET A 1 -35.87 62.29 -5.26
C MET A 1 -34.89 61.43 -6.09
N CYS A 2 -33.60 61.33 -5.75
CA CYS A 2 -32.66 60.44 -6.45
C CYS A 2 -32.63 58.98 -6.00
N PHE A 3 -33.23 58.62 -4.86
CA PHE A 3 -33.22 57.22 -4.36
C PHE A 3 -34.32 56.32 -4.95
N VAL A 4 -35.40 56.90 -5.49
CA VAL A 4 -36.54 56.12 -6.01
C VAL A 4 -36.34 55.70 -7.48
N VAL A 5 -35.52 56.44 -8.23
CA VAL A 5 -35.24 56.15 -9.65
C VAL A 5 -34.25 54.98 -9.81
N SER A 6 -33.38 54.71 -8.83
CA SER A 6 -32.39 53.62 -8.89
C SER A 6 -33.00 52.23 -8.61
N CYS A 7 -34.00 52.13 -7.71
CA CYS A 7 -34.63 50.84 -7.40
C CYS A 7 -35.53 50.31 -8.53
N THR A 8 -36.20 51.19 -9.28
CA THR A 8 -37.10 50.77 -10.36
C THR A 8 -36.34 50.26 -11.59
N THR A 9 -35.14 50.77 -11.87
CA THR A 9 -34.27 50.24 -12.93
C THR A 9 -33.66 48.89 -12.54
N TYR A 10 -33.32 48.69 -11.26
CA TYR A 10 -32.76 47.42 -10.77
C TYR A 10 -33.78 46.28 -10.77
N ILE A 11 -35.04 46.54 -10.42
CA ILE A 11 -36.10 45.53 -10.41
C ILE A 11 -36.50 45.11 -11.84
N LEU A 12 -36.55 46.06 -12.80
CA LEU A 12 -36.79 45.75 -14.21
C LEU A 12 -35.63 44.98 -14.86
N TYR A 13 -34.37 45.22 -14.44
CA TYR A 13 -33.21 44.46 -14.92
C TYR A 13 -33.19 43.03 -14.36
N PHE A 14 -33.55 42.84 -13.09
CA PHE A 14 -33.63 41.51 -12.46
C PHE A 14 -34.77 40.65 -13.00
N THR A 15 -35.97 41.23 -13.19
CA THR A 15 -37.13 40.51 -13.71
C THR A 15 -36.94 40.07 -15.17
N ARG A 16 -36.28 40.88 -15.99
CA ARG A 16 -35.98 40.53 -17.39
C ARG A 16 -34.91 39.44 -17.51
N ARG A 17 -33.94 39.39 -16.57
CA ARG A 17 -32.92 38.34 -16.49
C ARG A 17 -33.48 37.02 -15.95
N TYR A 18 -34.45 37.07 -15.03
CA TYR A 18 -35.17 35.87 -14.56
C TYR A 18 -36.08 35.27 -15.64
N LEU A 19 -36.73 36.07 -16.49
CA LEU A 19 -37.52 35.54 -17.60
C LEU A 19 -36.64 34.94 -18.71
N LEU A 20 -35.47 35.53 -18.98
CA LEU A 20 -34.48 34.97 -19.90
C LEU A 20 -33.80 33.71 -19.33
N LEU A 21 -33.50 33.66 -18.03
CA LEU A 21 -33.03 32.44 -17.36
C LEU A 21 -34.12 31.37 -17.27
N ALA A 22 -35.39 31.71 -17.03
CA ALA A 22 -36.47 30.72 -17.00
C ALA A 22 -36.70 30.07 -18.38
N ASN A 23 -36.57 30.84 -19.47
CA ASN A 23 -36.60 30.28 -20.82
C ASN A 23 -35.32 29.51 -21.18
N LEU A 24 -34.15 29.86 -20.63
CA LEU A 24 -32.90 29.08 -20.78
C LEU A 24 -32.90 27.79 -19.94
N ILE A 25 -33.49 27.82 -18.74
CA ILE A 25 -33.71 26.66 -17.86
C ILE A 25 -34.70 25.70 -18.53
N SER A 26 -35.74 26.20 -19.20
CA SER A 26 -36.68 25.35 -19.96
C SER A 26 -36.07 24.74 -21.24
N LEU A 27 -34.93 25.24 -21.73
CA LEU A 27 -34.23 24.78 -22.94
C LEU A 27 -32.99 23.91 -22.67
N HIS A 28 -32.57 23.76 -21.42
CA HIS A 28 -31.48 22.84 -21.00
C HIS A 28 -31.97 21.62 -20.21
N PHE A 29 -33.29 21.43 -20.10
CA PHE A 29 -33.93 20.25 -19.49
C PHE A 29 -33.92 19.00 -20.39
N HIS A 30 -33.13 18.96 -21.45
CA HIS A 30 -32.98 17.77 -22.29
C HIS A 30 -31.54 17.28 -22.21
N SER A 31 -31.39 15.98 -21.93
CA SER A 31 -30.16 15.15 -21.98
C SER A 31 -29.49 14.83 -20.62
N PHE A 32 -30.24 14.34 -19.64
CA PHE A 32 -29.73 13.26 -18.79
C PHE A 32 -30.56 12.02 -19.13
N SER A 33 -29.96 11.06 -19.82
CA SER A 33 -30.64 9.83 -20.23
C SER A 33 -30.62 8.87 -19.06
N PHE A 34 -31.66 8.94 -18.22
CA PHE A 34 -32.08 7.76 -17.47
C PHE A 34 -32.26 6.61 -18.47
N ILE A 35 -32.00 5.35 -18.11
CA ILE A 35 -32.49 4.24 -18.93
C ILE A 35 -33.99 4.46 -19.00
N THR A 36 -34.45 4.78 -20.20
CA THR A 36 -35.87 4.98 -20.42
C THR A 36 -36.38 3.71 -21.07
N GLY A 37 -37.45 3.15 -20.57
CA GLY A 37 -38.06 1.94 -21.10
C GLY A 37 -39.10 2.28 -22.15
N MET A 38 -39.27 1.40 -23.13
CA MET A 38 -40.45 1.34 -23.96
C MET A 38 -41.26 0.13 -23.52
N LEU A 39 -42.39 0.39 -22.87
CA LEU A 39 -43.25 -0.62 -22.28
C LEU A 39 -44.56 -0.73 -23.05
N VAL A 40 -44.98 -1.94 -23.39
CA VAL A 40 -46.31 -2.21 -23.94
C VAL A 40 -47.07 -3.13 -23.01
N PHE A 41 -48.19 -2.64 -22.46
CA PHE A 41 -49.15 -3.49 -21.77
C PHE A 41 -50.02 -4.18 -22.82
N VAL A 42 -50.02 -5.51 -22.83
CA VAL A 42 -50.88 -6.34 -23.69
C VAL A 42 -51.86 -7.05 -22.77
N LEU A 43 -53.08 -6.50 -22.68
CA LEU A 43 -54.04 -6.88 -21.66
C LEU A 43 -55.24 -7.57 -22.30
N ASP A 44 -55.56 -8.75 -21.78
CA ASP A 44 -56.72 -9.53 -22.17
C ASP A 44 -58.02 -8.82 -21.76
N SER A 45 -58.93 -8.75 -22.71
CA SER A 45 -60.26 -8.17 -22.61
C SER A 45 -61.36 -9.16 -22.99
N SER A 46 -61.04 -10.44 -23.12
CA SER A 46 -62.01 -11.49 -23.43
C SER A 46 -63.16 -11.54 -22.43
N GLY A 47 -64.27 -12.16 -22.83
CA GLY A 47 -65.47 -12.29 -22.00
C GLY A 47 -65.20 -12.95 -20.64
N SER A 48 -64.19 -13.82 -20.54
CA SER A 48 -63.81 -14.50 -19.29
C SER A 48 -63.32 -13.58 -18.20
N MET A 49 -62.72 -12.46 -18.59
CA MET A 49 -62.26 -11.43 -17.67
C MET A 49 -63.41 -10.82 -16.85
N SER A 50 -64.66 -10.92 -17.30
CA SER A 50 -65.83 -10.42 -16.55
C SER A 50 -66.12 -11.20 -15.27
N TRP A 51 -65.74 -12.48 -15.21
CA TRP A 51 -65.91 -13.33 -14.02
C TRP A 51 -64.60 -13.66 -13.31
N ASN A 52 -63.47 -13.72 -14.03
CA ASN A 52 -62.16 -13.97 -13.45
C ASN A 52 -61.52 -12.70 -12.85
N ASP A 53 -61.85 -11.52 -13.37
CA ASP A 53 -61.44 -10.21 -12.83
C ASP A 53 -62.62 -9.20 -12.75
N PRO A 54 -63.69 -9.51 -11.99
CA PRO A 54 -64.91 -8.70 -11.95
C PRO A 54 -64.70 -7.30 -11.34
N ASN A 55 -63.61 -7.12 -10.59
CA ASN A 55 -63.26 -5.85 -9.95
C ASN A 55 -62.22 -5.04 -10.75
N GLY A 56 -61.75 -5.55 -11.91
CA GLY A 56 -60.80 -4.85 -12.76
C GLY A 56 -59.41 -4.66 -12.15
N TYR A 57 -58.93 -5.62 -11.34
CA TYR A 57 -57.60 -5.59 -10.74
C TYR A 57 -56.48 -5.51 -11.78
N ARG A 58 -56.67 -6.04 -13.01
CA ARG A 58 -55.69 -5.86 -14.08
C ARG A 58 -55.47 -4.39 -14.44
N LYS A 59 -56.55 -3.60 -14.46
CA LYS A 59 -56.50 -2.15 -14.73
C LYS A 59 -55.84 -1.42 -13.58
N ILE A 60 -56.16 -1.79 -12.34
CA ILE A 60 -55.56 -1.21 -11.13
C ILE A 60 -54.05 -1.47 -11.12
N ALA A 61 -53.65 -2.72 -11.38
CA ALA A 61 -52.25 -3.14 -11.39
C ALA A 61 -51.44 -2.47 -12.52
N ALA A 62 -51.98 -2.43 -13.74
CA ALA A 62 -51.33 -1.76 -14.87
C ALA A 62 -51.19 -0.25 -14.63
N LYS A 63 -52.19 0.43 -14.07
CA LYS A 63 -52.07 1.85 -13.70
C LYS A 63 -51.04 2.09 -12.60
N SER A 64 -50.97 1.20 -11.60
CA SER A 64 -49.93 1.27 -10.56
C SER A 64 -48.52 1.09 -11.12
N PHE A 65 -48.36 0.27 -12.17
CA PHE A 65 -47.09 0.14 -12.89
C PHE A 65 -46.77 1.44 -13.64
N VAL A 66 -47.75 2.02 -14.34
CA VAL A 66 -47.58 3.30 -15.04
C VAL A 66 -47.18 4.42 -14.08
N ASP A 67 -47.71 4.43 -12.84
CA ASP A 67 -47.33 5.41 -11.82
C ASP A 67 -45.88 5.25 -11.32
N ALA A 68 -45.26 4.08 -11.54
CA ALA A 68 -43.86 3.80 -11.19
C ALA A 68 -42.87 4.13 -12.33
N LEU A 69 -43.37 4.43 -13.54
CA LEU A 69 -42.52 4.83 -14.67
C LEU A 69 -41.90 6.21 -14.43
N ILE A 70 -40.66 6.38 -14.85
CA ILE A 70 -39.88 7.61 -14.66
C ILE A 70 -39.97 8.54 -15.88
N GLN A 71 -39.57 9.79 -15.69
CA GLN A 71 -39.61 10.80 -16.74
C GLN A 71 -38.70 10.41 -17.91
N GLY A 72 -39.32 10.14 -19.07
CA GLY A 72 -38.65 9.75 -20.31
C GLY A 72 -39.02 8.34 -20.78
N ASP A 73 -39.61 7.51 -19.92
CA ASP A 73 -40.21 6.23 -20.31
C ASP A 73 -41.38 6.47 -21.27
N ARG A 74 -41.62 5.48 -22.14
CA ARG A 74 -42.76 5.47 -23.05
C ARG A 74 -43.60 4.25 -22.78
N ALA A 75 -44.90 4.45 -22.62
CA ALA A 75 -45.84 3.36 -22.45
C ALA A 75 -46.90 3.35 -23.56
N ALA A 76 -47.28 2.14 -23.98
CA ALA A 76 -48.39 1.87 -24.87
C ALA A 76 -49.34 0.84 -24.26
N VAL A 77 -50.57 0.84 -24.76
CA VAL A 77 -51.62 -0.07 -24.29
C VAL A 77 -52.23 -0.75 -25.51
N VAL A 78 -52.13 -2.08 -25.50
CA VAL A 78 -52.77 -2.99 -26.44
C VAL A 78 -53.80 -3.78 -25.67
N ASP A 79 -55.00 -3.77 -26.23
CA ASP A 79 -56.16 -4.51 -25.79
C ASP A 79 -56.37 -5.67 -26.76
N PHE A 80 -56.70 -6.86 -26.27
CA PHE A 80 -56.97 -7.98 -27.17
C PHE A 80 -58.11 -8.88 -26.68
N ASP A 81 -58.90 -9.33 -27.64
CA ASP A 81 -60.02 -10.27 -27.52
C ASP A 81 -59.98 -11.24 -28.73
N ASP A 82 -61.05 -11.34 -29.54
CA ASP A 82 -61.02 -11.94 -30.88
C ASP A 82 -60.01 -11.26 -31.83
N TYR A 83 -59.77 -9.96 -31.60
CA TYR A 83 -58.90 -9.08 -32.36
C TYR A 83 -57.92 -8.34 -31.43
N GLY A 84 -56.93 -7.67 -32.00
CA GLY A 84 -56.04 -6.78 -31.26
C GLY A 84 -56.31 -5.31 -31.58
N TYR A 85 -56.35 -4.47 -30.54
CA TYR A 85 -56.58 -3.04 -30.64
C TYR A 85 -55.46 -2.25 -29.95
N LEU A 86 -54.81 -1.35 -30.69
CA LEU A 86 -53.89 -0.38 -30.10
C LEU A 86 -54.70 0.78 -29.51
N LEU A 87 -54.95 0.75 -28.19
CA LEU A 87 -55.71 1.80 -27.51
C LEU A 87 -54.90 3.08 -27.29
N GLN A 88 -53.59 2.94 -27.13
CA GLN A 88 -52.67 4.06 -26.95
C GLN A 88 -51.29 3.71 -27.54
N PRO A 89 -50.84 4.42 -28.59
CA PRO A 89 -49.46 4.36 -29.06
C PRO A 89 -48.46 4.82 -28.00
N LEU A 90 -47.19 4.44 -28.15
CA LEU A 90 -46.11 4.80 -27.24
C LEU A 90 -46.05 6.31 -27.01
N THR A 91 -46.16 6.71 -25.75
CA THR A 91 -46.17 8.12 -25.34
C THR A 91 -45.51 8.29 -23.97
N THR A 92 -44.97 9.47 -23.72
CA THR A 92 -44.48 9.90 -22.39
C THR A 92 -45.60 10.52 -21.54
N ASP A 93 -46.80 10.74 -22.11
CA ASP A 93 -47.98 11.22 -21.37
C ASP A 93 -48.68 10.05 -20.67
N PHE A 94 -48.23 9.76 -19.45
CA PHE A 94 -48.78 8.67 -18.64
C PHE A 94 -50.25 8.85 -18.27
N GLN A 95 -50.81 10.06 -18.31
CA GLN A 95 -52.24 10.23 -18.06
C GLN A 95 -53.06 9.68 -19.23
N THR A 96 -52.61 9.87 -20.47
CA THR A 96 -53.27 9.27 -21.65
C THR A 96 -53.20 7.75 -21.64
N VAL A 97 -52.09 7.17 -21.17
CA VAL A 97 -51.91 5.73 -20.96
C VAL A 97 -52.90 5.20 -19.92
N LYS A 98 -53.00 5.85 -18.75
CA LYS A 98 -53.98 5.47 -17.71
C LYS A 98 -55.43 5.57 -18.22
N ASN A 99 -55.76 6.62 -18.96
CA ASN A 99 -57.08 6.78 -19.57
C ASN A 99 -57.37 5.69 -20.61
N ALA A 100 -56.34 5.17 -21.30
CA ALA A 100 -56.50 4.06 -22.23
C ALA A 100 -56.73 2.72 -21.51
N ILE A 101 -56.01 2.46 -20.42
CA ILE A 101 -56.25 1.29 -19.56
C ILE A 101 -57.68 1.26 -19.03
N ASP A 102 -58.24 2.42 -18.67
CA ASP A 102 -59.63 2.49 -18.19
C ASP A 102 -60.66 2.06 -19.25
N ARG A 103 -60.35 2.19 -20.56
CA ARG A 103 -61.25 1.84 -21.68
C ARG A 103 -61.31 0.35 -22.01
N ILE A 104 -60.35 -0.45 -21.55
CA ILE A 104 -60.33 -1.91 -21.77
C ILE A 104 -61.64 -2.52 -21.30
N ASP A 105 -62.29 -3.36 -22.10
CA ASP A 105 -63.56 -3.99 -21.73
C ASP A 105 -63.36 -5.47 -21.36
N SER A 106 -64.42 -6.27 -21.44
CA SER A 106 -64.44 -7.69 -21.01
C SER A 106 -65.46 -8.45 -21.87
N TRP A 107 -65.19 -8.51 -23.17
CA TRP A 107 -66.03 -9.11 -24.19
C TRP A 107 -65.20 -9.79 -25.30
N GLY A 108 -65.82 -10.69 -26.07
CA GLY A 108 -65.13 -11.41 -27.15
C GLY A 108 -64.36 -12.66 -26.70
N GLY A 109 -63.67 -13.28 -27.66
CA GLY A 109 -62.77 -14.44 -27.49
C GLY A 109 -61.35 -14.06 -27.07
N THR A 110 -60.38 -14.98 -27.24
CA THR A 110 -58.99 -14.78 -26.80
C THR A 110 -58.00 -15.10 -27.94
N ASN A 111 -57.33 -14.07 -28.46
CA ASN A 111 -56.35 -14.17 -29.54
C ASN A 111 -55.03 -13.49 -29.16
N ILE A 112 -54.19 -14.23 -28.43
CA ILE A 112 -52.91 -13.75 -27.89
C ILE A 112 -51.96 -13.31 -29.03
N ALA A 113 -52.00 -13.98 -30.18
CA ALA A 113 -51.18 -13.65 -31.34
C ALA A 113 -51.36 -12.19 -31.77
N GLU A 114 -52.60 -11.71 -31.85
CA GLU A 114 -52.90 -10.35 -32.33
C GLU A 114 -52.39 -9.28 -31.36
N GLY A 115 -52.52 -9.51 -30.05
CA GLY A 115 -51.98 -8.63 -29.02
C GLY A 115 -50.45 -8.48 -29.12
N ILE A 116 -49.73 -9.60 -29.18
CA ILE A 116 -48.26 -9.59 -29.29
C ILE A 116 -47.81 -9.04 -30.65
N ARG A 117 -48.50 -9.35 -31.75
CA ARG A 117 -48.19 -8.83 -33.08
C ARG A 117 -48.23 -7.29 -33.12
N ILE A 118 -49.24 -6.69 -32.51
CA ILE A 118 -49.37 -5.23 -32.42
C ILE A 118 -48.28 -4.64 -31.53
N ALA A 119 -47.98 -5.28 -30.39
CA ALA A 119 -46.94 -4.83 -29.47
C ALA A 119 -45.53 -4.88 -30.09
N ASN A 120 -45.17 -5.99 -30.75
CA ASN A 120 -43.95 -6.13 -31.53
C ASN A 120 -43.85 -5.00 -32.56
N HIS A 121 -44.91 -4.78 -33.34
CA HIS A 121 -44.92 -3.71 -34.35
C HIS A 121 -44.69 -2.33 -33.71
N GLN A 122 -45.30 -2.02 -32.57
CA GLN A 122 -45.07 -0.75 -31.88
C GLN A 122 -43.59 -0.56 -31.49
N LEU A 123 -42.98 -1.57 -30.87
CA LEU A 123 -41.59 -1.50 -30.40
C LEU A 123 -40.56 -1.55 -31.54
N ILE A 124 -40.81 -2.36 -32.57
CA ILE A 124 -39.94 -2.50 -33.75
C ILE A 124 -40.02 -1.27 -34.66
N SER A 125 -41.18 -0.63 -34.77
CA SER A 125 -41.32 0.62 -35.54
C SER A 125 -40.46 1.77 -35.00
N GLN A 126 -39.99 1.62 -33.76
CA GLN A 126 -39.07 2.53 -33.07
C GLN A 126 -37.67 1.90 -32.95
N SER A 127 -37.27 1.03 -33.89
CA SER A 127 -36.02 0.23 -33.82
C SER A 127 -34.73 1.04 -33.70
N SER A 128 -34.72 2.33 -34.04
CA SER A 128 -33.60 3.25 -33.82
C SER A 128 -33.47 3.76 -32.38
N ASP A 129 -34.42 3.43 -31.51
CA ASP A 129 -34.45 3.77 -30.09
C ASP A 129 -33.71 2.67 -29.29
N ASP A 130 -32.67 3.07 -28.55
CA ASP A 130 -31.77 2.24 -27.74
C ASP A 130 -32.34 1.89 -26.35
N ARG A 131 -33.54 2.42 -26.05
CA ARG A 131 -34.34 2.09 -24.87
C ARG A 131 -34.62 0.59 -24.74
N ILE A 132 -34.70 0.11 -23.50
CA ILE A 132 -35.12 -1.27 -23.18
C ILE A 132 -36.57 -1.48 -23.63
N LYS A 133 -36.84 -2.60 -24.32
CA LYS A 133 -38.15 -2.88 -24.92
C LYS A 133 -38.83 -4.02 -24.17
N VAL A 134 -39.94 -3.72 -23.51
CA VAL A 134 -40.64 -4.66 -22.63
C VAL A 134 -42.10 -4.80 -23.04
N ILE A 135 -42.58 -6.03 -23.05
CA ILE A 135 -43.99 -6.36 -23.16
C ILE A 135 -44.44 -7.03 -21.87
N ILE A 136 -45.55 -6.57 -21.29
CA ILE A 136 -46.24 -7.26 -20.21
C ILE A 136 -47.54 -7.82 -20.77
N LEU A 137 -47.59 -9.13 -20.97
CA LEU A 137 -48.77 -9.87 -21.42
C LEU A 137 -49.54 -10.40 -20.21
N LEU A 138 -50.84 -10.13 -20.13
CA LEU A 138 -51.75 -10.72 -19.16
C LEU A 138 -52.92 -11.40 -19.87
N THR A 139 -53.25 -12.64 -19.50
CA THR A 139 -54.42 -13.39 -20.01
C THR A 139 -55.00 -14.33 -18.95
N ASP A 140 -56.29 -14.64 -19.04
CA ASP A 140 -56.97 -15.61 -18.18
C ASP A 140 -57.45 -16.89 -18.90
N GLY A 141 -57.14 -17.01 -20.19
CA GLY A 141 -57.63 -18.08 -21.05
C GLY A 141 -56.59 -18.62 -22.03
N GLU A 142 -56.99 -19.66 -22.75
CA GLU A 142 -56.26 -20.18 -23.90
C GLU A 142 -56.63 -19.39 -25.15
N GLY A 143 -55.63 -19.03 -25.96
CA GLY A 143 -55.85 -18.30 -27.20
C GLY A 143 -54.90 -18.75 -28.30
N TYR A 144 -55.26 -18.44 -29.55
CA TYR A 144 -54.39 -18.71 -30.69
C TYR A 144 -53.06 -17.95 -30.56
N TYR A 145 -51.95 -18.62 -30.88
CA TYR A 145 -50.61 -18.02 -30.85
C TYR A 145 -49.71 -18.56 -31.98
N ASP A 146 -48.93 -17.68 -32.60
CA ASP A 146 -47.88 -18.04 -33.56
C ASP A 146 -46.48 -17.85 -32.90
N ASN A 147 -45.74 -18.95 -32.77
CA ASN A 147 -44.39 -18.95 -32.18
C ASN A 147 -43.37 -18.08 -32.95
N ASN A 148 -43.64 -17.74 -34.20
CA ASN A 148 -42.80 -16.78 -34.95
C ASN A 148 -42.78 -15.40 -34.29
N LEU A 149 -43.85 -14.99 -33.60
CA LEU A 149 -43.93 -13.71 -32.90
C LEU A 149 -42.96 -13.64 -31.71
N THR A 150 -42.79 -14.75 -30.98
CA THR A 150 -41.78 -14.86 -29.91
C THR A 150 -40.37 -14.74 -30.48
N THR A 151 -40.14 -15.39 -31.62
CA THR A 151 -38.83 -15.34 -32.31
C THR A 151 -38.53 -13.93 -32.81
N GLU A 152 -39.53 -13.24 -33.37
CA GLU A 152 -39.43 -11.85 -33.79
C GLU A 152 -39.11 -10.92 -32.61
N ALA A 153 -39.81 -11.07 -31.48
CA ALA A 153 -39.55 -10.30 -30.27
C ALA A 153 -38.10 -10.49 -29.78
N LYS A 154 -37.67 -11.74 -29.65
CA LYS A 154 -36.31 -12.10 -29.26
C LYS A 154 -35.26 -11.47 -30.18
N ASN A 155 -35.44 -11.59 -31.50
CA ASN A 155 -34.48 -11.07 -32.48
C ASN A 155 -34.38 -9.54 -32.49
N ASN A 156 -35.37 -8.84 -31.93
CA ASN A 156 -35.40 -7.38 -31.82
C ASN A 156 -35.12 -6.88 -30.40
N GLY A 157 -34.61 -7.74 -29.50
CA GLY A 157 -34.28 -7.37 -28.12
C GLY A 157 -35.49 -6.98 -27.28
N ILE A 158 -36.66 -7.55 -27.58
CA ILE A 158 -37.89 -7.33 -26.81
C ILE A 158 -38.06 -8.44 -25.78
N THR A 159 -38.15 -8.07 -24.52
CA THR A 159 -38.40 -8.98 -23.39
C THR A 159 -39.89 -9.05 -23.09
N ILE A 160 -40.45 -10.27 -23.01
CA ILE A 160 -41.87 -10.47 -22.72
C ILE A 160 -42.04 -11.11 -21.33
N TYR A 161 -42.71 -10.41 -20.44
CA TYR A 161 -43.21 -10.97 -19.18
C TYR A 161 -44.65 -11.42 -19.37
N THR A 162 -44.97 -12.63 -18.93
CA THR A 162 -46.31 -13.21 -19.11
C THR A 162 -46.97 -13.45 -17.75
N ILE A 163 -48.24 -13.09 -17.63
CA ILE A 163 -49.05 -13.24 -16.42
C ILE A 163 -50.26 -14.10 -16.77
N GLY A 164 -50.33 -15.29 -16.19
CA GLY A 164 -51.46 -16.21 -16.35
C GLY A 164 -52.42 -16.08 -15.18
N LEU A 165 -53.66 -15.65 -15.43
CA LEU A 165 -54.70 -15.49 -14.42
C LEU A 165 -55.63 -16.73 -14.38
N GLY A 166 -55.76 -17.33 -13.21
CA GLY A 166 -56.60 -18.51 -13.01
C GLY A 166 -55.92 -19.79 -13.48
N THR A 167 -56.72 -20.83 -13.70
CA THR A 167 -56.26 -22.19 -14.05
C THR A 167 -56.59 -22.59 -15.49
N SER A 168 -57.20 -21.68 -16.27
CA SER A 168 -57.68 -21.94 -17.62
C SER A 168 -56.74 -21.40 -18.70
N VAL A 169 -55.50 -21.11 -18.32
CA VAL A 169 -54.44 -20.61 -19.21
C VAL A 169 -53.54 -21.75 -19.70
N ASP A 170 -53.01 -21.62 -20.92
CA ASP A 170 -51.92 -22.49 -21.39
C ASP A 170 -50.60 -22.04 -20.76
N GLU A 171 -50.29 -22.57 -19.57
CA GLU A 171 -49.06 -22.22 -18.85
C GLU A 171 -47.79 -22.54 -19.65
N ASN A 172 -47.81 -23.60 -20.46
CA ASN A 172 -46.63 -24.01 -21.22
C ASN A 172 -46.34 -22.99 -22.31
N LEU A 173 -47.37 -22.53 -23.02
CA LEU A 173 -47.27 -21.46 -24.00
C LEU A 173 -46.73 -20.18 -23.35
N LEU A 174 -47.37 -19.70 -22.28
CA LEU A 174 -46.99 -18.45 -21.62
C LEU A 174 -45.57 -18.49 -21.04
N ARG A 175 -45.18 -19.62 -20.45
CA ARG A 175 -43.81 -19.85 -19.97
C ARG A 175 -42.81 -19.84 -21.11
N ASN A 176 -43.14 -20.47 -22.23
CA ASN A 176 -42.27 -20.54 -23.40
C ASN A 176 -42.06 -19.15 -24.03
N ILE A 177 -43.12 -18.34 -24.16
CA ILE A 177 -43.03 -16.96 -24.64
C ILE A 177 -42.07 -16.14 -23.76
N ALA A 178 -42.25 -16.22 -22.43
CA ALA A 178 -41.43 -15.47 -21.49
C ALA A 178 -39.97 -15.91 -21.52
N THR A 179 -39.69 -17.21 -21.35
CA THR A 179 -38.32 -17.69 -21.22
C THR A 179 -37.51 -17.53 -22.51
N GLN A 180 -38.14 -17.66 -23.69
CA GLN A 180 -37.42 -17.45 -24.96
C GLN A 180 -37.00 -16.00 -25.20
N THR A 181 -37.70 -15.03 -24.61
CA THR A 181 -37.43 -13.59 -24.76
C THR A 181 -36.65 -13.00 -23.58
N GLY A 182 -36.25 -13.84 -22.61
CA GLY A 182 -35.51 -13.41 -21.42
C GLY A 182 -36.39 -12.89 -20.28
N GLY A 183 -37.71 -13.00 -20.39
CA GLY A 183 -38.67 -12.61 -19.36
C GLY A 183 -39.09 -13.77 -18.45
N MET A 184 -39.99 -13.47 -17.52
CA MET A 184 -40.52 -14.44 -16.55
C MET A 184 -42.03 -14.64 -16.70
N TYR A 185 -42.48 -15.87 -16.44
CA TYR A 185 -43.90 -16.21 -16.33
C TYR A 185 -44.36 -16.16 -14.87
N PHE A 186 -45.48 -15.47 -14.64
CA PHE A 186 -46.10 -15.29 -13.33
C PHE A 186 -47.48 -15.96 -13.29
N PRO A 187 -47.62 -17.12 -12.64
CA PRO A 187 -48.92 -17.73 -12.41
C PRO A 187 -49.66 -16.99 -11.29
N VAL A 188 -50.94 -16.69 -11.51
CA VAL A 188 -51.78 -15.93 -10.58
C VAL A 188 -53.08 -16.67 -10.35
N SER A 189 -53.32 -17.16 -9.14
CA SER A 189 -54.53 -17.95 -8.86
C SER A 189 -55.81 -17.12 -8.72
N SER A 190 -55.69 -15.81 -8.45
CA SER A 190 -56.83 -14.89 -8.30
C SER A 190 -56.45 -13.46 -8.67
N ALA A 191 -57.38 -12.72 -9.30
CA ALA A 191 -57.13 -11.36 -9.77
C ALA A 191 -56.71 -10.39 -8.65
N SER A 192 -57.11 -10.63 -7.41
CA SER A 192 -56.70 -9.83 -6.25
C SER A 192 -55.19 -9.78 -6.00
N GLN A 193 -54.43 -10.74 -6.54
CA GLN A 193 -52.97 -10.81 -6.43
C GLN A 193 -52.24 -10.02 -7.53
N LEU A 194 -52.94 -9.61 -8.59
CA LEU A 194 -52.35 -8.90 -9.73
C LEU A 194 -51.55 -7.65 -9.33
N PRO A 195 -52.02 -6.78 -8.41
CA PRO A 195 -51.22 -5.63 -7.99
C PRO A 195 -49.84 -6.00 -7.42
N GLN A 196 -49.74 -7.10 -6.68
CA GLN A 196 -48.46 -7.55 -6.11
C GLN A 196 -47.54 -8.14 -7.19
N VAL A 197 -48.10 -8.83 -8.17
CA VAL A 197 -47.33 -9.40 -9.29
C VAL A 197 -46.80 -8.29 -10.19
N PHE A 198 -47.63 -7.31 -10.55
CA PHE A 198 -47.17 -6.14 -11.29
C PHE A 198 -46.12 -5.36 -10.52
N LYS A 199 -46.24 -5.25 -9.18
CA LYS A 199 -45.20 -4.64 -8.35
C LYS A 199 -43.86 -5.40 -8.45
N ARG A 200 -43.86 -6.73 -8.39
CA ARG A 200 -42.64 -7.54 -8.55
C ARG A 200 -42.04 -7.41 -9.95
N ILE A 201 -42.88 -7.37 -10.98
CA ILE A 201 -42.42 -7.10 -12.35
C ILE A 201 -41.86 -5.68 -12.43
N THR A 202 -42.47 -4.72 -11.74
CA THR A 202 -41.94 -3.35 -11.65
C THR A 202 -40.54 -3.41 -11.05
N GLU A 203 -40.35 -4.05 -9.90
CA GLU A 203 -39.04 -4.22 -9.26
C GLU A 203 -38.02 -4.87 -10.22
N ILE A 204 -38.37 -5.96 -10.91
CA ILE A 204 -37.48 -6.63 -11.88
C ILE A 204 -37.16 -5.78 -13.11
N VAL A 205 -38.14 -5.04 -13.64
CA VAL A 205 -38.01 -4.23 -14.86
C VAL A 205 -37.37 -2.88 -14.55
N THR A 206 -37.39 -2.43 -13.30
CA THR A 206 -36.83 -1.15 -12.85
C THR A 206 -35.55 -1.29 -12.03
N GLU A 207 -35.17 -2.49 -11.60
CA GLU A 207 -33.83 -2.77 -11.07
C GLU A 207 -32.82 -2.72 -12.22
N PRO A 208 -31.81 -1.84 -12.14
CA PRO A 208 -30.82 -1.71 -13.18
C PRO A 208 -29.89 -2.94 -13.14
N ILE A 209 -29.62 -3.52 -14.33
CA ILE A 209 -28.75 -4.70 -14.51
C ILE A 209 -27.36 -4.38 -13.94
N ASP A 210 -26.77 -5.33 -13.20
CA ASP A 210 -25.42 -5.33 -12.63
C ASP A 210 -24.79 -6.70 -13.02
N THR A 211 -23.90 -6.69 -14.00
CA THR A 211 -23.40 -7.87 -14.72
C THR A 211 -22.26 -8.57 -13.96
N ASP A 212 -21.46 -7.85 -13.19
CA ASP A 212 -20.33 -8.39 -12.41
C ASP A 212 -20.58 -8.46 -10.89
N GLU A 213 -21.78 -8.08 -10.44
CA GLU A 213 -22.29 -8.19 -9.08
C GLU A 213 -21.48 -7.38 -8.06
N ASP A 214 -20.89 -6.26 -8.47
CA ASP A 214 -20.08 -5.39 -7.61
C ASP A 214 -20.91 -4.34 -6.85
N GLY A 215 -22.21 -4.23 -7.16
CA GLY A 215 -23.16 -3.32 -6.55
C GLY A 215 -23.37 -2.00 -7.33
N VAL A 216 -22.71 -1.82 -8.47
CA VAL A 216 -22.95 -0.74 -9.43
C VAL A 216 -23.71 -1.30 -10.63
N PRO A 217 -24.79 -0.66 -11.06
CA PRO A 217 -25.48 -1.14 -12.24
C PRO A 217 -24.72 -0.79 -13.52
N ASP A 218 -24.65 -1.70 -14.51
CA ASP A 218 -24.01 -1.56 -15.83
C ASP A 218 -24.26 -0.20 -16.47
N THR A 219 -25.47 0.32 -16.29
CA THR A 219 -25.88 1.58 -16.88
C THR A 219 -25.22 2.79 -16.23
N VAL A 220 -24.96 2.75 -14.94
CA VAL A 220 -24.17 3.74 -14.21
C VAL A 220 -22.71 3.66 -14.63
N GLU A 221 -22.20 2.46 -14.86
CA GLU A 221 -20.82 2.22 -15.28
C GLU A 221 -20.54 2.71 -16.70
N ILE A 222 -21.48 2.45 -17.63
CA ILE A 222 -21.42 2.89 -19.03
C ILE A 222 -21.74 4.39 -19.16
N SER A 223 -22.82 4.87 -18.53
CA SER A 223 -23.25 6.28 -18.66
C SER A 223 -22.47 7.23 -17.77
N GLY A 224 -21.81 6.68 -16.75
CA GLY A 224 -20.93 7.33 -15.82
C GLY A 224 -21.61 7.79 -14.53
N ALA A 225 -20.97 7.52 -13.40
CA ALA A 225 -21.38 7.97 -12.08
C ALA A 225 -20.98 9.43 -11.86
N ARG A 226 -21.97 10.31 -11.63
CA ARG A 226 -21.72 11.72 -11.34
C ARG A 226 -21.37 11.93 -9.87
N THR A 227 -20.19 12.49 -9.60
CA THR A 227 -19.72 12.79 -8.24
C THR A 227 -20.37 14.07 -7.68
N GLY A 228 -20.21 14.31 -6.38
CA GLY A 228 -20.68 15.56 -5.73
C GLY A 228 -20.07 16.85 -6.30
N LEU A 229 -18.91 16.76 -6.97
CA LEU A 229 -18.25 17.89 -7.66
C LEU A 229 -18.71 18.03 -9.11
N GLY A 230 -19.54 17.12 -9.60
CA GLY A 230 -20.08 17.12 -10.96
C GLY A 230 -19.16 16.52 -12.02
N THR A 231 -18.03 15.92 -11.63
CA THR A 231 -17.24 15.05 -12.51
C THR A 231 -17.98 13.73 -12.75
N ILE A 232 -17.66 13.06 -13.85
CA ILE A 232 -18.26 11.77 -14.23
C ILE A 232 -17.14 10.73 -14.23
N VAL A 233 -17.30 9.67 -13.45
CA VAL A 233 -16.41 8.49 -13.42
C VAL A 233 -17.10 7.30 -14.09
N TYR A 234 -16.33 6.38 -14.65
CA TYR A 234 -16.83 5.25 -15.44
C TYR A 234 -16.07 3.99 -15.04
N SER A 235 -16.70 2.82 -15.11
CA SER A 235 -16.11 1.49 -14.90
C SER A 235 -16.41 0.57 -16.10
N ASP A 236 -15.98 -0.69 -16.05
CA ASP A 236 -16.28 -1.77 -16.99
C ASP A 236 -17.33 -2.72 -16.38
N PRO A 237 -18.54 -2.80 -16.95
CA PRO A 237 -19.64 -3.61 -16.40
C PRO A 237 -19.42 -5.12 -16.29
N SER A 238 -18.31 -5.61 -16.82
CA SER A 238 -17.98 -7.04 -16.82
C SER A 238 -16.79 -7.37 -15.94
N ASN A 239 -16.26 -6.38 -15.22
CA ASN A 239 -15.08 -6.49 -14.40
C ASN A 239 -15.26 -5.73 -13.08
N PRO A 240 -15.44 -6.44 -11.95
CA PRO A 240 -15.82 -5.82 -10.67
C PRO A 240 -14.70 -4.99 -10.02
N ASP A 241 -13.56 -4.82 -10.69
CA ASP A 241 -12.36 -4.08 -10.29
C ASP A 241 -11.66 -3.65 -11.61
N THR A 242 -12.10 -2.52 -12.15
CA THR A 242 -11.83 -2.10 -13.53
C THR A 242 -10.36 -1.79 -13.79
N ASP A 243 -9.65 -1.22 -12.82
CA ASP A 243 -8.22 -0.89 -12.95
C ASP A 243 -7.28 -1.87 -12.24
N GLY A 244 -7.81 -2.81 -11.45
CA GLY A 244 -7.09 -3.93 -10.89
C GLY A 244 -6.23 -3.56 -9.69
N ASP A 245 -6.59 -2.51 -8.95
CA ASP A 245 -5.87 -2.02 -7.78
C ASP A 245 -6.23 -2.76 -6.48
N GLY A 246 -7.35 -3.50 -6.47
CA GLY A 246 -7.81 -4.28 -5.33
C GLY A 246 -9.02 -3.70 -4.58
N ILE A 247 -9.52 -2.52 -4.97
CA ILE A 247 -10.82 -2.00 -4.56
C ILE A 247 -11.84 -2.29 -5.68
N SER A 248 -13.05 -2.74 -5.34
CA SER A 248 -14.09 -2.95 -6.36
C SER A 248 -14.75 -1.66 -6.81
N ASP A 249 -15.19 -1.56 -8.06
CA ASP A 249 -15.75 -0.31 -8.62
C ASP A 249 -16.94 0.21 -7.78
N GLY A 250 -17.74 -0.68 -7.20
CA GLY A 250 -18.83 -0.34 -6.27
C GLY A 250 -18.39 0.27 -4.94
N LEU A 251 -17.23 -0.09 -4.41
CA LEU A 251 -16.66 0.55 -3.23
C LEU A 251 -16.06 1.91 -3.57
N GLU A 252 -15.48 2.03 -4.76
CA GLU A 252 -14.87 3.26 -5.26
C GLU A 252 -15.93 4.31 -5.64
N ILE A 253 -17.01 3.91 -6.32
CA ILE A 253 -18.11 4.78 -6.72
C ILE A 253 -18.97 5.15 -5.49
N GLY A 254 -19.17 4.21 -4.57
CA GLY A 254 -19.84 4.44 -3.29
C GLY A 254 -21.35 4.71 -3.40
N PRO A 255 -22.00 5.12 -2.29
CA PRO A 255 -23.45 5.23 -2.24
C PRO A 255 -23.99 6.45 -2.98
N LEU A 256 -25.18 6.30 -3.58
CA LEU A 256 -25.95 7.39 -4.16
C LEU A 256 -26.57 8.27 -3.06
N LEU A 257 -26.26 9.57 -3.08
CA LEU A 257 -26.77 10.57 -2.16
C LEU A 257 -27.70 11.57 -2.85
N CYS A 258 -28.63 12.16 -2.09
CA CYS A 258 -29.58 13.17 -2.56
C CYS A 258 -29.24 14.55 -1.97
N ALA A 259 -29.11 15.57 -2.82
CA ALA A 259 -28.99 16.97 -2.42
C ALA A 259 -30.01 17.86 -3.14
N LEU A 260 -30.11 19.13 -2.70
CA LEU A 260 -31.02 20.15 -3.24
C LEU A 260 -30.95 20.33 -4.78
N ASN A 261 -29.86 19.91 -5.43
CA ASN A 261 -29.60 20.05 -6.87
C ASN A 261 -29.55 18.71 -7.63
N GLY A 262 -30.02 17.61 -7.04
CA GLY A 262 -30.08 16.28 -7.68
C GLY A 262 -29.35 15.18 -6.88
N TYR A 263 -29.18 14.02 -7.52
CA TYR A 263 -28.45 12.87 -6.97
C TYR A 263 -26.99 12.89 -7.42
N TYR A 264 -26.09 12.40 -6.55
CA TYR A 264 -24.68 12.24 -6.85
C TYR A 264 -24.09 11.07 -6.06
N TYR A 265 -23.02 10.47 -6.57
CA TYR A 265 -22.28 9.41 -5.91
C TYR A 265 -21.21 9.99 -4.98
N GLN A 266 -21.09 9.43 -3.79
CA GLN A 266 -19.99 9.74 -2.88
C GLN A 266 -18.79 8.85 -3.25
N THR A 267 -18.07 9.26 -4.28
CA THR A 267 -16.91 8.53 -4.78
C THR A 267 -15.73 8.65 -3.81
N LYS A 268 -15.08 7.52 -3.55
CA LYS A 268 -13.87 7.39 -2.75
C LYS A 268 -12.60 7.57 -3.60
N SER A 269 -12.60 6.96 -4.78
CA SER A 269 -11.47 6.82 -5.72
C SER A 269 -11.99 6.77 -7.17
N ASN A 270 -11.10 6.64 -8.16
CA ASN A 270 -11.47 6.62 -9.58
C ASN A 270 -11.27 5.21 -10.19
N PRO A 271 -12.37 4.49 -10.53
CA PRO A 271 -12.30 3.09 -10.96
C PRO A 271 -11.54 2.76 -12.25
N LYS A 272 -11.01 3.78 -12.94
CA LYS A 272 -10.22 3.60 -14.16
C LYS A 272 -8.75 3.90 -13.96
N LYS A 273 -8.35 4.17 -12.73
CA LYS A 273 -7.02 4.60 -12.38
C LYS A 273 -6.58 3.87 -11.13
N TRP A 274 -5.68 2.94 -11.36
CA TRP A 274 -4.89 2.29 -10.33
C TRP A 274 -4.24 3.25 -9.30
N ASP A 275 -4.01 4.51 -9.69
CA ASP A 275 -3.49 5.60 -8.84
C ASP A 275 -4.23 6.89 -9.25
N SER A 276 -5.18 7.31 -8.40
CA SER A 276 -6.15 8.36 -8.71
C SER A 276 -5.52 9.75 -8.89
N ASP A 277 -4.54 10.09 -8.06
CA ASP A 277 -3.88 11.39 -8.03
C ASP A 277 -2.46 11.42 -8.64
N GLY A 278 -1.90 10.25 -8.94
CA GLY A 278 -0.69 10.05 -9.73
C GLY A 278 0.60 10.18 -8.92
N ASP A 279 0.56 9.92 -7.62
CA ASP A 279 1.67 10.14 -6.70
C ASP A 279 2.58 8.92 -6.48
N GLY A 280 2.15 7.75 -6.99
CA GLY A 280 2.87 6.49 -6.98
C GLY A 280 2.37 5.44 -5.99
N LEU A 281 1.30 5.70 -5.24
CA LEU A 281 0.55 4.71 -4.45
C LEU A 281 -0.74 4.32 -5.17
N SER A 282 -1.20 3.08 -5.00
CA SER A 282 -2.55 2.72 -5.42
C SER A 282 -3.61 3.17 -4.43
N ASP A 283 -4.85 3.31 -4.90
CA ASP A 283 -5.95 3.80 -4.07
C ASP A 283 -6.23 2.82 -2.89
N ASP A 284 -5.92 1.53 -3.06
CA ASP A 284 -5.92 0.51 -1.99
C ASP A 284 -4.81 0.71 -0.94
N GLU A 285 -3.58 0.99 -1.38
CA GLU A 285 -2.42 1.28 -0.53
C GLU A 285 -2.67 2.57 0.28
N GLU A 286 -3.28 3.58 -0.34
CA GLU A 286 -3.64 4.83 0.31
C GLU A 286 -4.70 4.65 1.40
N ASP A 287 -5.72 3.81 1.16
CA ASP A 287 -6.72 3.48 2.17
C ASP A 287 -6.10 2.72 3.37
N GLU A 288 -5.15 1.82 3.11
CA GLU A 288 -4.41 1.11 4.16
C GLU A 288 -3.51 2.05 4.97
N LEU A 289 -2.89 3.03 4.33
CA LEU A 289 -1.99 4.02 4.95
C LEU A 289 -2.74 5.19 5.60
N GLY A 290 -4.01 5.41 5.22
CA GLY A 290 -4.84 6.52 5.68
C GLY A 290 -4.50 7.86 5.01
N THR A 291 -3.87 7.83 3.84
CA THR A 291 -3.59 9.00 2.99
C THR A 291 -4.83 9.36 2.15
N LYS A 292 -4.75 10.43 1.35
CA LYS A 292 -5.91 10.99 0.65
C LYS A 292 -5.82 10.73 -0.85
N VAL A 293 -6.69 9.83 -1.32
CA VAL A 293 -6.81 9.34 -2.70
C VAL A 293 -6.92 10.36 -3.85
N TYR A 294 -7.17 11.63 -3.54
CA TYR A 294 -7.23 12.70 -4.55
C TYR A 294 -6.23 13.83 -4.28
N ILE A 295 -5.31 13.62 -3.35
CA ILE A 295 -4.32 14.59 -2.87
C ILE A 295 -3.03 13.83 -2.58
N GLY A 296 -2.16 13.77 -3.58
CA GLY A 296 -0.87 13.08 -3.47
C GLY A 296 0.18 13.81 -2.64
N ASP A 297 -0.24 14.56 -1.62
CA ASP A 297 0.55 15.21 -0.56
C ASP A 297 -0.43 15.45 0.59
N THR A 298 -0.67 14.41 1.38
CA THR A 298 -1.74 14.36 2.38
C THR A 298 -1.54 15.39 3.47
N ASP A 299 -0.31 15.61 3.92
CA ASP A 299 0.03 16.50 5.03
C ASP A 299 0.48 17.92 4.61
N ASN A 300 0.63 18.13 3.29
CA ASN A 300 0.97 19.41 2.67
C ASN A 300 2.34 19.96 3.11
N ASP A 301 3.33 19.09 3.24
CA ASP A 301 4.73 19.48 3.43
C ASP A 301 5.48 19.72 2.11
N GLY A 302 4.93 19.24 0.99
CA GLY A 302 5.46 19.39 -0.35
C GLY A 302 6.34 18.24 -0.82
N LEU A 303 6.34 17.10 -0.13
CA LEU A 303 6.66 15.76 -0.64
C LEU A 303 5.34 15.06 -1.00
N SER A 304 5.38 14.09 -1.93
CA SER A 304 4.19 13.29 -2.21
C SER A 304 4.13 12.06 -1.32
N ASP A 305 2.94 11.55 -1.04
CA ASP A 305 2.77 10.43 -0.11
C ASP A 305 3.53 9.20 -0.61
N GLY A 306 3.41 8.89 -1.90
CA GLY A 306 4.18 7.83 -2.55
C GLY A 306 5.69 8.05 -2.53
N PHE A 307 6.15 9.29 -2.58
CA PHE A 307 7.58 9.60 -2.45
C PHE A 307 8.05 9.38 -1.01
N GLU A 308 7.30 9.85 -0.02
CA GLU A 308 7.60 9.70 1.40
C GLU A 308 7.66 8.23 1.81
N ILE A 309 6.68 7.42 1.39
CA ILE A 309 6.70 5.97 1.61
C ILE A 309 7.92 5.32 0.97
N SER A 310 8.32 5.75 -0.24
CA SER A 310 9.50 5.21 -0.92
C SER A 310 10.83 5.49 -0.20
N ILE A 311 10.89 6.54 0.62
CA ILE A 311 12.07 6.93 1.41
C ILE A 311 11.92 6.64 2.92
N GLY A 312 10.76 6.16 3.36
CA GLY A 312 10.46 5.78 4.75
C GLY A 312 10.03 6.96 5.65
N TYR A 313 9.53 8.04 5.08
CA TYR A 313 8.99 9.21 5.80
C TYR A 313 7.48 9.02 6.07
N SER A 314 6.88 9.92 6.84
CA SER A 314 5.49 9.81 7.28
C SER A 314 4.56 10.73 6.49
N PRO A 315 3.72 10.22 5.57
CA PRO A 315 2.85 11.03 4.72
C PRO A 315 1.69 11.74 5.47
N LEU A 316 1.53 11.46 6.76
CA LEU A 316 0.48 12.03 7.60
C LEU A 316 0.99 13.18 8.50
N HIS A 317 2.29 13.43 8.53
CA HIS A 317 2.91 14.33 9.50
C HIS A 317 4.04 15.17 8.91
N LYS A 318 3.68 16.40 8.55
CA LYS A 318 4.60 17.44 8.04
C LYS A 318 5.88 17.66 8.85
N ASN A 319 5.83 17.39 10.14
CA ASN A 319 6.97 17.47 11.03
C ASN A 319 6.75 16.40 12.10
N PHE A 320 7.36 15.24 11.89
CA PHE A 320 7.13 14.07 12.72
C PHE A 320 7.71 14.23 14.13
N ASP A 321 8.91 14.78 14.28
CA ASP A 321 9.62 14.88 15.57
C ASP A 321 9.32 16.16 16.38
N GLY A 322 8.61 17.11 15.78
CA GLY A 322 8.19 18.38 16.35
C GLY A 322 9.27 19.45 16.43
N ASP A 323 10.33 19.38 15.62
CA ASP A 323 11.43 20.35 15.62
C ASP A 323 11.15 21.62 14.78
N SER A 324 12.19 22.33 14.32
CA SER A 324 12.01 23.56 13.51
C SER A 324 12.02 23.32 11.99
N TYR A 325 12.29 22.09 11.56
CA TYR A 325 12.28 21.67 10.18
C TYR A 325 10.98 20.91 9.87
N SER A 326 10.62 20.82 8.60
CA SER A 326 9.61 19.87 8.15
C SER A 326 10.32 18.68 7.51
N ASP A 327 9.65 17.55 7.39
CA ASP A 327 10.21 16.32 6.81
C ASP A 327 10.86 16.61 5.43
N LYS A 328 10.21 17.41 4.57
CA LYS A 328 10.82 17.97 3.33
C LYS A 328 12.14 18.70 3.52
N GLN A 329 12.20 19.62 4.49
CA GLN A 329 13.42 20.41 4.73
C GLN A 329 14.54 19.53 5.26
N GLU A 330 14.20 18.52 6.04
CA GLU A 330 15.14 17.52 6.54
C GLU A 330 15.67 16.67 5.40
N PHE A 331 14.81 16.22 4.48
CA PHE A 331 15.22 15.54 3.26
C PHE A 331 16.21 16.39 2.44
N GLU A 332 15.92 17.66 2.20
CA GLU A 332 16.80 18.58 1.46
C GLU A 332 18.15 18.80 2.16
N LYS A 333 18.18 18.72 3.50
CA LYS A 333 19.38 18.90 4.33
C LYS A 333 20.12 17.59 4.64
N GLY A 334 19.52 16.43 4.34
CA GLY A 334 20.02 15.12 4.71
C GLY A 334 19.95 14.83 6.22
N LEU A 335 18.94 15.36 6.88
CA LEU A 335 18.60 15.15 8.30
C LEU A 335 17.60 13.98 8.46
N ASP A 336 17.32 13.57 9.69
CA ASP A 336 16.44 12.42 10.00
C ASP A 336 15.14 12.92 10.65
N PRO A 337 13.98 12.80 9.97
CA PRO A 337 12.70 13.40 10.42
C PRO A 337 12.13 12.79 11.69
N TYR A 338 12.70 11.68 12.15
CA TYR A 338 12.32 11.05 13.39
C TYR A 338 13.19 11.51 14.58
N LEU A 339 14.13 12.44 14.37
CA LEU A 339 15.14 12.86 15.35
C LEU A 339 15.25 14.38 15.46
N TYR A 340 14.67 14.92 16.54
CA TYR A 340 14.63 16.37 16.81
C TYR A 340 15.97 17.09 16.58
N ASP A 341 16.03 17.96 15.56
CA ASP A 341 17.23 18.71 15.18
C ASP A 341 17.21 20.16 15.71
N LYS A 342 18.17 20.45 16.58
CA LYS A 342 18.33 21.80 17.14
C LYS A 342 18.90 22.76 16.11
N THR A 343 18.25 23.92 15.93
CA THR A 343 18.85 25.01 15.15
C THR A 343 20.01 25.67 15.92
N TRP A 344 20.92 26.32 15.19
CA TRP A 344 22.07 27.02 15.78
C TRP A 344 21.67 28.05 16.86
N TYR A 345 20.50 28.67 16.73
CA TYR A 345 19.96 29.63 17.70
C TYR A 345 19.49 28.95 18.99
N GLU A 346 18.98 27.72 18.91
CA GLU A 346 18.63 26.91 20.09
C GLU A 346 19.88 26.46 20.85
N HIS A 347 20.96 26.11 20.14
CA HIS A 347 22.25 25.84 20.78
C HIS A 347 22.81 27.06 21.53
N ILE A 348 22.64 28.28 21.00
CA ILE A 348 23.07 29.51 21.69
C ILE A 348 22.19 29.78 22.92
N LYS A 349 20.88 29.56 22.83
CA LYS A 349 19.99 29.67 24.00
C LYS A 349 20.38 28.69 25.10
N ASP A 350 20.72 27.47 24.73
CA ASP A 350 21.20 26.45 25.66
C ASP A 350 22.53 26.88 26.32
N ILE A 351 23.48 27.41 25.55
CA ILE A 351 24.74 27.98 26.07
C ILE A 351 24.47 29.16 27.01
N LEU A 352 23.59 30.08 26.64
CA LEU A 352 23.26 31.24 27.45
C LEU A 352 22.51 30.83 28.72
N ALA A 353 21.60 29.86 28.63
CA ALA A 353 20.91 29.27 29.77
C ALA A 353 21.91 28.59 30.72
N GLY A 354 22.85 27.81 30.20
CA GLY A 354 23.94 27.24 30.98
C GLY A 354 24.79 28.30 31.67
N ALA A 355 25.13 29.37 30.95
CA ALA A 355 25.99 30.44 31.46
C ALA A 355 25.30 31.35 32.49
N THR A 356 23.98 31.47 32.41
CA THR A 356 23.20 32.34 33.32
C THR A 356 22.63 31.56 34.51
N CYS A 357 22.18 30.32 34.28
CA CYS A 357 21.52 29.50 35.28
C CYS A 357 22.49 28.59 36.01
N GLY A 358 23.64 28.25 35.42
CA GLY A 358 24.71 27.47 36.06
C GLY A 358 24.19 26.20 36.75
N ASP A 359 24.63 25.97 37.98
CA ASP A 359 24.18 24.85 38.83
C ASP A 359 22.69 24.95 39.25
N ALA A 360 22.03 26.11 39.10
CA ALA A 360 20.62 26.28 39.45
C ALA A 360 19.64 25.72 38.39
N GLY A 361 20.14 25.24 37.25
CA GLY A 361 19.31 24.67 36.17
C GLY A 361 18.39 23.54 36.62
N GLU A 362 18.86 22.68 37.52
CA GLU A 362 18.05 21.57 38.06
C GLU A 362 16.84 22.08 38.86
N ILE A 363 17.01 23.17 39.61
CA ILE A 363 15.94 23.82 40.37
C ILE A 363 14.93 24.44 39.39
N LEU A 364 15.40 25.04 38.29
CA LEU A 364 14.54 25.65 37.28
C LEU A 364 13.72 24.61 36.52
N VAL A 365 14.28 23.45 36.19
CA VAL A 365 13.53 22.32 35.57
C VAL A 365 12.44 21.82 36.53
N ARG A 366 12.75 21.63 37.82
CA ARG A 366 11.75 21.19 38.81
C ARG A 366 10.58 22.15 38.99
N HIS A 367 10.77 23.44 38.75
CA HIS A 367 9.72 24.46 38.80
C HIS A 367 9.07 24.72 37.43
N GLY A 368 9.42 23.95 36.39
CA GLY A 368 8.88 24.11 35.04
C GLY A 368 9.35 25.37 34.31
N LEU A 369 10.42 26.02 34.79
CA LEU A 369 10.96 27.28 34.25
C LEU A 369 12.09 27.06 33.22
N LEU A 370 12.60 25.82 33.11
CA LEU A 370 13.59 25.41 32.12
C LEU A 370 13.20 24.02 31.59
N ALA A 371 13.36 23.78 30.29
CA ALA A 371 13.09 22.47 29.72
C ALA A 371 14.22 21.47 30.06
N GLU A 372 13.87 20.23 30.39
CA GLU A 372 14.84 19.18 30.73
C GLU A 372 15.84 18.92 29.58
N ARG A 373 15.37 19.01 28.33
CA ARG A 373 16.18 18.90 27.09
C ARG A 373 17.24 20.01 26.94
N THR A 374 17.03 21.16 27.57
CA THR A 374 18.00 22.27 27.58
C THR A 374 19.05 22.00 28.67
N LEU A 375 18.64 21.60 29.88
CA LEU A 375 19.56 21.25 30.97
C LEU A 375 20.54 20.13 30.58
N LYS A 376 20.06 19.13 29.83
CA LYS A 376 20.86 17.99 29.35
C LYS A 376 21.67 18.28 28.09
N SER A 377 21.56 19.48 27.51
CA SER A 377 22.25 19.81 26.26
C SER A 377 23.74 20.08 26.48
N PHE A 378 24.54 19.77 25.46
CA PHE A 378 25.96 20.11 25.45
C PHE A 378 26.20 21.64 25.49
N GLY A 379 25.29 22.42 24.90
CA GLY A 379 25.31 23.88 24.98
C GLY A 379 25.23 24.37 26.42
N TYR A 380 24.28 23.85 27.19
CA TYR A 380 24.12 24.18 28.61
C TYR A 380 25.37 23.83 29.43
N LEU A 381 26.00 22.70 29.15
CA LEU A 381 27.28 22.34 29.78
C LEU A 381 28.39 23.35 29.44
N ILE A 382 28.55 23.72 28.17
CA ILE A 382 29.52 24.75 27.74
C ILE A 382 29.26 26.06 28.48
N GLY A 383 28.00 26.49 28.54
CA GLY A 383 27.59 27.69 29.25
C GLY A 383 27.93 27.64 30.73
N GLN A 384 27.59 26.54 31.41
CA GLN A 384 27.85 26.33 32.83
C GLN A 384 29.35 26.32 33.14
N ILE A 385 30.16 25.66 32.30
CA ILE A 385 31.62 25.70 32.38
C ILE A 385 32.10 27.16 32.21
N ALA A 386 31.64 27.87 31.18
CA ALA A 386 32.03 29.25 30.90
C ALA A 386 31.66 30.23 32.02
N SER A 387 30.52 30.04 32.68
CA SER A 387 30.08 30.88 33.82
C SER A 387 30.96 30.75 35.06
N GLY A 388 31.67 29.63 35.21
CA GLY A 388 32.61 29.39 36.30
C GLY A 388 33.90 30.23 36.23
N PHE A 389 34.18 30.89 35.10
CA PHE A 389 35.42 31.65 34.86
C PHE A 389 35.31 33.19 35.02
N ILE A 390 34.10 33.77 35.21
CA ILE A 390 33.79 35.22 35.51
C ILE A 390 34.07 36.20 34.31
N PRO A 391 33.76 37.53 34.36
CA PRO A 391 32.48 38.25 34.19
C PRO A 391 32.05 38.50 32.72
N PHE A 392 30.78 38.90 32.50
CA PHE A 392 30.03 39.06 31.23
C PHE A 392 30.71 39.68 29.97
N SER A 393 31.87 40.34 30.09
CA SER A 393 32.61 40.94 28.96
C SER A 393 33.10 39.91 27.96
N ASP A 394 33.66 38.80 28.45
CA ASP A 394 34.48 37.89 27.65
C ASP A 394 33.68 36.71 27.09
N ILE A 395 32.46 36.51 27.62
CA ILE A 395 31.40 35.67 27.00
C ILE A 395 31.07 36.22 25.61
N ARG A 396 31.11 37.55 25.42
CA ARG A 396 30.83 38.17 24.12
C ARG A 396 31.87 37.82 23.06
N ASP A 397 33.14 37.67 23.45
CA ASP A 397 34.23 37.34 22.54
C ASP A 397 34.27 35.83 22.23
N ALA A 398 33.91 34.97 23.20
CA ALA A 398 33.64 33.55 22.95
C ALA A 398 32.44 33.38 21.99
N VAL A 399 31.36 34.13 22.18
CA VAL A 399 30.20 34.16 21.27
C VAL A 399 30.61 34.70 19.89
N ALA A 400 31.49 35.70 19.80
CA ALA A 400 31.98 36.24 18.52
C ALA A 400 32.87 35.25 17.74
N SER A 401 33.71 34.46 18.42
CA SER A 401 34.46 33.35 17.82
C SER A 401 33.54 32.21 17.37
N LEU A 402 32.48 31.94 18.13
CA LEU A 402 31.47 30.92 17.81
C LEU A 402 30.62 31.31 16.58
N VAL A 403 30.25 32.59 16.44
CA VAL A 403 29.55 33.14 15.25
C VAL A 403 30.38 32.98 13.97
N LYS A 404 31.71 32.93 14.09
CA LYS A 404 32.63 32.66 12.98
C LYS A 404 32.91 31.17 12.76
N LEU A 405 32.21 30.28 13.46
CA LEU A 405 32.42 28.82 13.47
C LEU A 405 33.86 28.41 13.89
N ASP A 406 34.56 29.28 14.61
CA ASP A 406 35.91 29.03 15.09
C ASP A 406 35.88 28.39 16.49
N PHE A 407 35.56 27.08 16.51
CA PHE A 407 35.48 26.28 17.73
C PHE A 407 36.83 26.15 18.46
N ALA A 408 37.94 26.21 17.71
CA ALA A 408 39.27 26.25 18.31
C ALA A 408 39.51 27.60 19.00
N GLY A 409 39.09 28.72 18.39
CA GLY A 409 39.10 30.07 18.95
C GLY A 409 38.29 30.22 20.23
N VAL A 410 37.14 29.53 20.33
CA VAL A 410 36.34 29.49 21.56
C VAL A 410 37.08 28.79 22.69
N LEU A 411 37.68 27.63 22.39
CA LEU A 411 38.42 26.84 23.37
C LEU A 411 39.74 27.52 23.79
N THR A 412 40.44 28.18 22.85
CA THR A 412 41.68 28.91 23.14
C THR A 412 41.44 30.19 23.90
N ASN A 413 40.33 30.90 23.66
CA ASN A 413 39.94 32.04 24.50
C ASN A 413 39.55 31.60 25.92
N LEU A 414 38.94 30.42 26.08
CA LEU A 414 38.66 29.81 27.39
C LEU A 414 39.92 29.33 28.13
N VAL A 415 40.93 28.84 27.40
CA VAL A 415 42.15 28.23 27.98
C VAL A 415 43.32 29.22 28.11
N GLY A 416 43.33 30.32 27.35
CA GLY A 416 44.37 31.36 27.42
C GLY A 416 44.41 32.14 28.76
N PHE A 417 43.46 31.87 29.66
CA PHE A 417 43.25 32.58 30.93
C PHE A 417 43.72 31.81 32.17
N VAL A 418 44.76 30.97 32.07
CA VAL A 418 45.33 30.31 33.26
C VAL A 418 46.23 31.29 34.04
N PRO A 419 45.82 31.67 35.26
CA PRO A 419 46.77 31.67 36.36
C PRO A 419 46.33 30.67 37.42
N GLY A 420 47.05 29.55 37.48
CA GLY A 420 47.18 28.72 38.68
C GLY A 420 46.10 27.64 38.87
N LEU A 421 46.48 26.40 38.53
CA LEU A 421 46.28 25.08 39.18
C LEU A 421 45.18 24.82 40.27
N GLY A 422 44.19 25.68 40.50
CA GLY A 422 43.16 25.54 41.55
C GLY A 422 41.86 24.88 41.09
N ASP A 423 41.36 25.19 39.90
CA ASP A 423 39.94 24.94 39.56
C ASP A 423 39.71 23.75 38.60
N CYS A 424 40.74 22.95 38.30
CA CYS A 424 40.58 21.69 37.56
C CYS A 424 39.63 20.71 38.27
N ALA A 425 39.52 20.81 39.60
CA ALA A 425 38.61 19.98 40.40
C ALA A 425 37.14 20.32 40.18
N ASP A 426 36.82 21.58 39.87
CA ASP A 426 35.44 22.04 39.65
C ASP A 426 34.97 21.65 38.25
N ILE A 427 35.87 21.67 37.25
CA ILE A 427 35.63 21.12 35.91
C ILE A 427 35.30 19.62 35.99
N ALA A 428 36.13 18.85 36.72
CA ALA A 428 35.90 17.42 36.90
C ALA A 428 34.58 17.12 37.61
N ARG A 429 34.18 17.98 38.57
CA ARG A 429 32.91 17.84 39.30
C ARG A 429 31.70 18.18 38.42
N THR A 430 31.78 19.21 37.59
CA THR A 430 30.72 19.60 36.65
C THR A 430 30.54 18.55 35.55
N LEU A 431 31.63 17.99 35.01
CA LEU A 431 31.58 16.85 34.09
C LEU A 431 30.99 15.59 34.75
N ALA A 432 31.38 15.28 35.99
CA ALA A 432 30.82 14.13 36.72
C ALA A 432 29.32 14.29 37.01
N LYS A 433 28.86 15.49 37.36
CA LYS A 433 27.43 15.81 37.49
C LYS A 433 26.70 15.67 36.16
N PHE A 434 27.27 16.17 35.06
CA PHE A 434 26.67 16.05 33.72
C PHE A 434 26.49 14.59 33.28
N ILE A 435 27.52 13.76 33.49
CA ILE A 435 27.48 12.32 33.21
C ILE A 435 26.44 11.59 34.08
N SER A 436 26.18 12.08 35.29
CA SER A 436 25.19 11.48 36.20
C SER A 436 23.73 11.71 35.79
N PHE A 437 23.44 12.57 34.81
CA PHE A 437 22.07 12.82 34.33
C PHE A 437 21.54 11.76 33.33
N GLY A 438 22.34 10.78 32.92
CA GLY A 438 21.90 9.60 32.16
C GLY A 438 22.86 9.16 31.05
N ASP A 439 22.72 7.90 30.61
CA ASP A 439 23.61 7.24 29.63
C ASP A 439 23.68 7.97 28.26
N GLU A 440 22.63 8.71 27.89
CA GLU A 440 22.58 9.51 26.67
C GLU A 440 23.57 10.67 26.67
N CYS A 441 23.84 11.28 27.83
CA CYS A 441 24.80 12.37 27.98
C CYS A 441 26.26 11.91 27.80
N ILE A 442 26.54 10.64 28.11
CA ILE A 442 27.83 9.98 27.86
C ILE A 442 28.06 9.87 26.36
N ASN A 443 27.04 9.48 25.60
CA ASN A 443 27.11 9.36 24.15
C ASN A 443 27.30 10.71 23.45
N ILE A 444 26.61 11.77 23.89
CA ILE A 444 26.78 13.13 23.35
C ILE A 444 28.20 13.66 23.60
N THR A 445 28.71 13.48 24.82
CA THR A 445 30.07 13.88 25.22
C THR A 445 31.13 13.11 24.43
N ALA A 446 30.96 11.79 24.28
CA ALA A 446 31.87 10.95 23.53
C ALA A 446 31.86 11.26 22.03
N ARG A 447 30.69 11.47 21.41
CA ARG A 447 30.56 11.84 19.99
C ARG A 447 31.26 13.16 19.70
N PHE A 448 31.06 14.18 20.53
CA PHE A 448 31.73 15.48 20.35
C PHE A 448 33.26 15.39 20.49
N ILE A 449 33.75 14.68 21.53
CA ILE A 449 35.19 14.45 21.74
C ILE A 449 35.80 13.76 20.52
N VAL A 450 35.16 12.70 20.02
CA VAL A 450 35.62 11.94 18.85
C VAL A 450 35.59 12.79 17.57
N HIS A 451 34.56 13.61 17.37
CA HIS A 451 34.41 14.41 16.16
C HIS A 451 35.37 15.60 16.08
N LYS A 452 35.89 16.09 17.23
CA LYS A 452 36.87 17.18 17.30
C LYS A 452 38.29 16.73 17.66
N PHE A 453 38.49 15.43 17.89
CA PHE A 453 39.74 14.85 18.36
C PHE A 453 40.92 15.05 17.39
N ASP A 454 40.64 15.03 16.08
CA ASP A 454 41.65 15.16 15.04
C ASP A 454 42.07 16.62 14.80
N ASP A 455 41.20 17.58 15.12
CA ASP A 455 41.43 19.02 14.94
C ASP A 455 42.25 19.67 16.06
N TRP A 456 42.55 18.93 17.15
CA TRP A 456 43.21 19.50 18.33
C TRP A 456 44.74 19.44 18.24
N GLN A 457 45.40 20.55 18.61
CA GLN A 457 46.86 20.56 18.77
C GLN A 457 47.31 19.52 19.81
N ASN A 458 48.46 18.89 19.58
CA ASN A 458 48.99 17.78 20.40
C ASN A 458 49.07 18.07 21.92
N VAL A 459 49.18 19.34 22.32
CA VAL A 459 49.21 19.75 23.74
C VAL A 459 47.85 19.50 24.43
N PHE A 460 46.73 19.63 23.70
CA PHE A 460 45.37 19.37 24.21
C PHE A 460 45.04 17.88 24.29
N LYS A 461 45.57 17.07 23.36
CA LYS A 461 45.48 15.61 23.43
C LYS A 461 46.04 15.08 24.75
N HIS A 462 47.14 15.64 25.25
CA HIS A 462 47.76 15.16 26.49
C HIS A 462 47.15 15.72 27.78
N SER A 463 46.69 16.97 27.79
CA SER A 463 46.20 17.66 29.00
C SER A 463 44.75 17.34 29.39
N LEU A 464 43.88 17.05 28.41
CA LEU A 464 42.46 16.68 28.65
C LEU A 464 42.25 15.17 28.82
N LEU A 465 43.04 14.32 28.16
CA LEU A 465 42.86 12.86 28.23
C LEU A 465 43.26 12.28 29.59
N SER A 466 44.29 12.82 30.26
CA SER A 466 44.80 12.24 31.51
C SER A 466 43.77 12.27 32.66
N PRO A 467 43.03 13.38 32.89
CA PRO A 467 41.95 13.42 33.88
C PRO A 467 40.72 12.58 33.49
N ILE A 468 40.36 12.54 32.21
CA ILE A 468 39.20 11.78 31.69
C ILE A 468 39.44 10.26 31.81
N PHE A 469 40.64 9.78 31.47
CA PHE A 469 41.02 8.38 31.66
C PHE A 469 41.16 7.99 33.13
N ALA A 470 41.68 8.87 33.99
CA ALA A 470 41.76 8.63 35.42
C ALA A 470 40.38 8.53 36.09
N LEU A 471 39.38 9.24 35.55
CA LEU A 471 37.98 9.16 36.00
C LEU A 471 37.29 7.86 35.55
N LEU A 472 37.57 7.39 34.32
CA LEU A 472 37.00 6.17 33.73
C LEU A 472 37.62 4.88 34.28
N CYS A 473 38.85 4.92 34.82
CA CYS A 473 39.62 3.74 35.18
C CYS A 473 39.97 3.66 36.68
N LYS A 474 38.98 3.68 37.58
CA LYS A 474 39.21 3.25 38.97
C LYS A 474 39.36 1.71 39.04
N GLY A 475 40.61 1.23 39.09
CA GLY A 475 41.00 -0.13 39.49
C GLY A 475 42.16 -0.71 38.66
N GLN A 476 43.30 -0.99 39.29
CA GLN A 476 44.54 -1.46 38.64
C GLN A 476 44.40 -2.80 37.91
N ASP A 477 43.46 -3.66 38.33
CA ASP A 477 43.19 -4.96 37.69
C ASP A 477 42.45 -4.82 36.34
N ASN A 478 41.80 -3.69 36.09
CA ASN A 478 41.07 -3.44 34.85
C ASN A 478 41.96 -2.92 33.71
N PHE A 479 43.17 -2.44 34.00
CA PHE A 479 44.08 -1.97 32.94
C PHE A 479 44.56 -3.14 32.07
N ASP A 480 44.87 -4.28 32.67
CA ASP A 480 45.27 -5.49 31.93
C ASP A 480 44.08 -6.21 31.29
N ILE A 481 42.86 -6.10 31.86
CA ILE A 481 41.62 -6.58 31.25
C ILE A 481 41.25 -5.72 30.03
N VAL A 482 41.38 -4.40 30.11
CA VAL A 482 41.13 -3.46 29.00
C VAL A 482 42.18 -3.60 27.92
N LYS A 483 43.46 -3.79 28.25
CA LYS A 483 44.51 -4.09 27.27
C LYS A 483 44.31 -5.46 26.59
N LYS A 484 43.67 -6.42 27.26
CA LYS A 484 43.28 -7.73 26.73
C LYS A 484 41.96 -7.70 25.95
N ALA A 485 41.03 -6.79 26.29
CA ALA A 485 39.77 -6.54 25.59
C ALA A 485 39.93 -5.67 24.33
N ILE A 486 40.93 -4.77 24.32
CA ILE A 486 41.27 -3.91 23.18
C ILE A 486 41.88 -4.71 22.01
N ASN A 487 42.43 -5.91 22.25
CA ASN A 487 43.37 -6.47 21.28
C ASN A 487 42.80 -7.40 20.19
N GLU A 488 41.57 -7.92 20.20
CA GLU A 488 41.24 -9.02 19.24
C GLU A 488 39.83 -9.07 18.59
N ASN A 489 39.31 -7.96 18.03
CA ASN A 489 38.42 -7.92 16.81
C ASN A 489 37.07 -7.19 16.88
N LEU A 490 36.53 -6.81 18.04
CA LEU A 490 35.13 -6.34 18.08
C LEU A 490 34.93 -4.93 17.47
N GLU A 491 35.91 -4.03 17.59
CA GLU A 491 35.80 -2.65 17.06
C GLU A 491 35.80 -2.55 15.54
N LYS A 492 36.52 -3.43 14.83
CA LYS A 492 36.49 -3.47 13.36
C LYS A 492 35.14 -3.93 12.83
N THR A 493 34.50 -4.88 13.51
CA THR A 493 33.17 -5.40 13.17
C THR A 493 32.08 -4.35 13.35
N LEU A 494 32.11 -3.57 14.43
CA LEU A 494 31.09 -2.56 14.73
C LEU A 494 31.19 -1.32 13.83
N LYS A 495 32.39 -0.91 13.43
CA LYS A 495 32.60 0.22 12.50
C LYS A 495 32.09 -0.08 11.09
N VAL A 496 32.22 -1.34 10.70
CA VAL A 496 31.69 -1.89 9.44
C VAL A 496 30.16 -1.94 9.45
N VAL A 497 29.56 -2.44 10.53
CA VAL A 497 28.10 -2.46 10.71
C VAL A 497 27.52 -1.03 10.72
N ALA A 498 28.24 -0.06 11.28
CA ALA A 498 27.84 1.35 11.25
C ALA A 498 27.87 1.96 9.84
N GLU A 499 28.81 1.56 8.97
CA GLU A 499 28.82 2.00 7.56
C GLU A 499 27.73 1.34 6.70
N PHE A 500 27.21 0.19 7.12
CA PHE A 500 26.13 -0.54 6.44
C PHE A 500 24.72 0.01 6.75
N ALA A 501 24.57 0.87 7.77
CA ALA A 501 23.30 1.15 8.43
C ALA A 501 22.73 2.56 8.13
N GLN A 502 22.81 3.07 6.89
CA GLN A 502 22.11 4.31 6.53
C GLN A 502 20.57 4.21 6.56
N HIS A 503 20.01 3.00 6.65
CA HIS A 503 18.56 2.73 6.72
C HIS A 503 18.18 1.61 7.73
N ASN A 504 19.05 1.28 8.68
CA ASN A 504 18.81 0.23 9.67
C ASN A 504 19.10 0.74 11.08
N ASN A 505 18.23 0.42 12.05
CA ASN A 505 18.40 0.84 13.44
C ASN A 505 19.67 0.22 14.05
N PHE A 506 20.73 1.02 14.13
CA PHE A 506 22.04 0.60 14.63
C PHE A 506 21.98 0.04 16.05
N GLU A 507 21.20 0.68 16.94
CA GLU A 507 21.04 0.21 18.32
C GLU A 507 20.34 -1.14 18.38
N LYS A 508 19.38 -1.37 17.48
CA LYS A 508 18.70 -2.66 17.33
C LYS A 508 19.65 -3.73 16.78
N ILE A 509 20.47 -3.45 15.78
CA ILE A 509 21.45 -4.42 15.28
C ILE A 509 22.53 -4.71 16.34
N ALA A 510 23.04 -3.67 17.00
CA ALA A 510 24.01 -3.82 18.07
C ALA A 510 23.43 -4.60 19.25
N SER A 511 22.15 -4.40 19.59
CA SER A 511 21.47 -5.18 20.64
C SER A 511 21.24 -6.62 20.21
N ILE A 512 20.83 -6.88 18.96
CA ILE A 512 20.72 -8.23 18.38
C ILE A 512 22.06 -8.95 18.49
N ILE A 513 23.16 -8.33 18.05
CA ILE A 513 24.49 -8.96 18.10
C ILE A 513 24.94 -9.21 19.55
N LYS A 514 24.71 -8.24 20.46
CA LYS A 514 25.06 -8.38 21.90
C LYS A 514 24.23 -9.45 22.62
N THR A 515 22.96 -9.60 22.26
CA THR A 515 22.05 -10.57 22.88
C THR A 515 22.11 -11.95 22.24
N SER A 516 22.74 -12.06 21.07
CA SER A 516 22.91 -13.32 20.35
C SER A 516 23.78 -14.31 21.10
N LYS A 517 23.35 -15.58 21.07
CA LYS A 517 24.17 -16.73 21.47
C LYS A 517 24.99 -17.31 20.31
N VAL A 518 24.76 -16.82 19.10
CA VAL A 518 25.43 -17.23 17.86
C VAL A 518 26.73 -16.43 17.72
N LYS A 519 27.84 -17.10 17.40
CA LYS A 519 29.12 -16.40 17.18
C LYS A 519 29.04 -15.58 15.90
N PHE A 520 29.10 -14.25 16.03
CA PHE A 520 29.03 -13.32 14.90
C PHE A 520 30.42 -12.81 14.50
N SER A 521 30.76 -12.85 13.22
CA SER A 521 32.01 -12.28 12.69
C SER A 521 31.80 -11.57 11.37
N ILE A 522 32.60 -10.52 11.13
CA ILE A 522 32.62 -9.83 9.83
C ILE A 522 34.05 -9.74 9.33
N THR A 523 34.24 -10.14 8.07
CA THR A 523 35.50 -10.08 7.35
C THR A 523 35.33 -9.18 6.12
N GLN A 524 36.16 -8.15 5.97
CA GLN A 524 36.04 -7.16 4.90
C GLN A 524 37.34 -6.95 4.12
N ASP A 525 37.19 -6.30 2.95
CA ASP A 525 38.27 -5.83 2.08
C ASP A 525 39.23 -6.92 1.64
N ILE A 526 38.72 -8.14 1.54
CA ILE A 526 39.45 -9.25 0.92
C ILE A 526 39.55 -8.96 -0.57
N LYS A 527 40.78 -8.88 -1.06
CA LYS A 527 41.04 -8.78 -2.50
C LYS A 527 40.98 -10.16 -3.14
N LEU A 528 40.33 -10.24 -4.29
CA LEU A 528 40.26 -11.46 -5.06
C LEU A 528 41.62 -11.76 -5.73
N GLU A 529 42.38 -12.70 -5.17
CA GLU A 529 43.72 -13.05 -5.70
C GLU A 529 43.68 -13.57 -7.14
N ASN A 530 42.65 -14.35 -7.52
CA ASN A 530 42.53 -14.98 -8.84
C ASN A 530 41.32 -14.44 -9.63
N ALA A 531 41.14 -13.11 -9.66
CA ALA A 531 39.98 -12.48 -10.27
C ALA A 531 39.70 -12.95 -11.71
N ASN A 532 40.75 -13.11 -12.52
CA ASN A 532 40.62 -13.59 -13.90
C ASN A 532 40.04 -15.01 -13.99
N SER A 533 40.41 -15.90 -13.09
CA SER A 533 39.92 -17.28 -13.09
C SER A 533 38.46 -17.36 -12.65
N VAL A 534 38.09 -16.60 -11.61
CA VAL A 534 36.71 -16.47 -11.13
C VAL A 534 35.81 -15.90 -12.23
N ILE A 535 36.24 -14.82 -12.89
CA ILE A 535 35.53 -14.19 -14.01
C ILE A 535 35.37 -15.17 -15.18
N ALA A 536 36.42 -15.93 -15.52
CA ALA A 536 36.35 -16.94 -16.58
C ALA A 536 35.32 -18.05 -16.26
N ARG A 537 35.31 -18.58 -15.02
CA ARG A 537 34.32 -19.58 -14.59
C ARG A 537 32.89 -19.04 -14.61
N ALA A 538 32.70 -17.79 -14.19
CA ALA A 538 31.38 -17.14 -14.22
C ALA A 538 30.88 -16.95 -15.67
N ASN A 539 31.75 -16.52 -16.60
CA ASN A 539 31.43 -16.39 -18.02
C ASN A 539 31.14 -17.75 -18.68
N GLU A 540 31.93 -18.78 -18.37
CA GLU A 540 31.69 -20.13 -18.88
C GLU A 540 30.31 -20.66 -18.43
N TYR A 541 29.96 -20.44 -17.16
CA TYR A 541 28.66 -20.81 -16.63
C TYR A 541 27.51 -20.11 -17.37
N LEU A 542 27.59 -18.80 -17.53
CA LEU A 542 26.58 -18.02 -18.28
C LEU A 542 26.44 -18.50 -19.72
N SER A 543 27.56 -18.78 -20.39
CA SER A 543 27.56 -19.29 -21.75
C SER A 543 26.88 -20.65 -21.86
N LYS A 544 27.13 -21.57 -20.92
CA LYS A 544 26.47 -22.89 -20.91
C LYS A 544 24.99 -22.81 -20.55
N ALA A 545 24.61 -21.85 -19.70
CA ALA A 545 23.24 -21.65 -19.24
C ALA A 545 22.39 -20.78 -20.22
N GLY A 546 23.00 -20.16 -21.23
CA GLY A 546 22.31 -19.27 -22.16
C GLY A 546 21.86 -17.93 -21.53
N LEU A 547 22.54 -17.48 -20.47
CA LEU A 547 22.16 -16.29 -19.69
C LEU A 547 23.06 -15.09 -20.04
N ARG A 548 22.50 -13.87 -20.11
CA ARG A 548 23.24 -12.65 -20.49
C ARG A 548 22.98 -11.41 -19.62
N SER A 549 22.46 -11.59 -18.41
CA SER A 549 22.16 -10.47 -17.50
C SER A 549 23.37 -10.09 -16.62
N ALA A 550 23.64 -8.79 -16.51
CA ALA A 550 24.71 -8.25 -15.65
C ALA A 550 24.50 -8.59 -14.17
N ASN A 551 23.24 -8.62 -13.70
CA ASN A 551 22.93 -9.01 -12.33
C ASN A 551 23.24 -10.50 -12.07
N VAL A 552 22.92 -11.34 -13.05
CA VAL A 552 23.20 -12.79 -12.95
C VAL A 552 24.69 -13.06 -13.04
N PHE A 553 25.42 -12.28 -13.83
CA PHE A 553 26.89 -12.32 -13.85
C PHE A 553 27.48 -11.91 -12.51
N ALA A 554 26.99 -10.82 -11.90
CA ALA A 554 27.41 -10.34 -10.60
C ALA A 554 27.23 -11.40 -9.50
N GLU A 555 26.02 -11.95 -9.40
CA GLU A 555 25.69 -13.03 -8.46
C GLU A 555 26.58 -14.25 -8.71
N ARG A 556 26.80 -14.62 -9.97
CA ARG A 556 27.66 -15.77 -10.27
C ARG A 556 29.11 -15.52 -9.86
N VAL A 557 29.63 -14.31 -10.07
CA VAL A 557 30.96 -13.92 -9.61
C VAL A 557 31.05 -14.02 -8.08
N ALA A 558 30.02 -13.60 -7.34
CA ALA A 558 29.97 -13.75 -5.88
C ALA A 558 30.00 -15.23 -5.44
N ILE A 559 29.22 -16.09 -6.09
CA ILE A 559 29.21 -17.55 -5.82
C ILE A 559 30.58 -18.18 -6.09
N GLU A 560 31.20 -17.87 -7.24
CA GLU A 560 32.52 -18.39 -7.61
C GLU A 560 33.63 -17.89 -6.67
N SER A 561 33.47 -16.68 -6.14
CA SER A 561 34.37 -16.06 -5.17
C SER A 561 34.26 -16.71 -3.80
N ALA A 562 33.03 -16.89 -3.30
CA ALA A 562 32.75 -17.59 -2.05
C ALA A 562 33.26 -19.03 -2.09
N TYR A 563 33.05 -19.71 -3.22
CA TYR A 563 33.58 -21.04 -3.49
C TYR A 563 35.10 -21.08 -3.31
N GLU A 564 35.82 -20.15 -3.93
CA GLU A 564 37.28 -20.11 -3.84
C GLU A 564 37.77 -19.76 -2.44
N TYR A 565 37.12 -18.80 -1.78
CA TYR A 565 37.45 -18.35 -0.43
C TYR A 565 37.35 -19.49 0.60
N TYR A 566 36.18 -20.16 0.68
CA TYR A 566 35.97 -21.21 1.67
C TYR A 566 36.75 -22.49 1.35
N THR A 567 36.98 -22.79 0.07
CA THR A 567 37.85 -23.92 -0.31
C THR A 567 39.29 -23.71 0.17
N LYS A 568 39.82 -22.48 0.07
CA LYS A 568 41.15 -22.14 0.62
C LYS A 568 41.22 -22.28 2.14
N LEU A 569 40.10 -22.07 2.84
CA LEU A 569 39.98 -22.32 4.28
C LEU A 569 39.83 -23.81 4.65
N GLY A 570 39.87 -24.72 3.66
CA GLY A 570 39.85 -26.17 3.88
C GLY A 570 38.45 -26.78 3.88
N TYR A 571 37.41 -26.00 3.56
CA TYR A 571 36.05 -26.53 3.40
C TYR A 571 35.90 -27.28 2.08
N LYS A 572 35.20 -28.40 2.12
CA LYS A 572 34.80 -29.14 0.91
C LYS A 572 33.40 -28.69 0.49
N CYS A 573 33.28 -28.11 -0.70
CA CYS A 573 31.98 -27.78 -1.27
C CYS A 573 31.24 -29.07 -1.65
N ILE A 574 30.01 -29.21 -1.17
CA ILE A 574 29.14 -30.36 -1.48
C ILE A 574 27.93 -29.96 -2.31
N TYR A 575 27.54 -28.68 -2.29
CA TYR A 575 26.46 -28.15 -3.13
C TYR A 575 26.81 -26.77 -3.66
N LYS A 576 26.44 -26.52 -4.92
CA LYS A 576 26.56 -25.22 -5.58
C LYS A 576 25.32 -24.97 -6.43
N ALA A 577 24.57 -23.94 -6.09
CA ALA A 577 23.30 -23.61 -6.71
C ALA A 577 23.47 -23.25 -8.19
N LYS A 578 22.43 -23.62 -8.96
CA LYS A 578 22.21 -23.13 -10.32
C LYS A 578 21.41 -21.84 -10.26
N HIS A 579 21.44 -21.06 -11.35
CA HIS A 579 20.61 -19.88 -11.48
C HIS A 579 19.12 -20.22 -11.29
N GLY A 580 18.38 -19.36 -10.57
CA GLY A 580 16.95 -19.51 -10.35
C GLY A 580 16.55 -20.54 -9.28
N VAL A 581 17.50 -21.05 -8.49
CA VAL A 581 17.18 -21.78 -7.25
C VAL A 581 17.00 -20.75 -6.13
N LYS A 582 15.84 -20.77 -5.47
CA LYS A 582 15.62 -19.96 -4.26
C LYS A 582 16.18 -20.74 -3.07
N GLY A 583 17.07 -20.13 -2.29
CA GLY A 583 17.78 -20.76 -1.19
C GLY A 583 19.28 -20.53 -1.22
N PRO A 584 20.02 -21.09 -0.25
CA PRO A 584 21.46 -20.90 -0.13
C PRO A 584 22.20 -21.34 -1.39
N ASP A 585 23.18 -20.54 -1.77
CA ASP A 585 23.96 -20.75 -2.99
C ASP A 585 25.01 -21.85 -2.86
N LEU A 586 25.55 -22.06 -1.66
CA LEU A 586 26.60 -23.03 -1.42
C LEU A 586 26.38 -23.77 -0.10
N ILE A 587 26.72 -25.06 -0.09
CA ILE A 587 26.84 -25.84 1.14
C ILE A 587 28.21 -26.49 1.14
N PHE A 588 28.91 -26.32 2.26
CA PHE A 588 30.21 -26.90 2.52
C PHE A 588 30.16 -27.81 3.74
N VAL A 589 31.13 -28.72 3.80
CA VAL A 589 31.41 -29.57 4.96
C VAL A 589 32.90 -29.56 5.26
N THR A 590 33.26 -29.65 6.55
CA THR A 590 34.65 -29.91 6.94
C THR A 590 35.05 -31.36 6.64
N ASN A 591 36.31 -31.57 6.27
CA ASN A 591 36.86 -32.92 6.10
C ASN A 591 37.27 -33.56 7.44
N THR A 592 37.20 -32.82 8.54
CA THR A 592 37.56 -33.23 9.90
C THR A 592 36.33 -33.68 10.69
N GLN A 593 36.54 -34.48 11.75
CA GLN A 593 35.48 -34.88 12.67
C GLN A 593 35.58 -34.07 13.98
N PRO A 594 34.47 -33.57 14.54
CA PRO A 594 33.10 -33.69 14.02
C PRO A 594 32.89 -32.89 12.73
N ARG A 595 32.07 -33.43 11.82
CA ARG A 595 31.68 -32.74 10.58
C ARG A 595 30.91 -31.47 10.91
N GLU A 596 31.37 -30.34 10.39
CA GLU A 596 30.69 -29.05 10.49
C GLU A 596 30.16 -28.66 9.11
N TYR A 597 28.87 -28.31 9.05
CA TYR A 597 28.24 -27.77 7.84
C TYR A 597 28.35 -26.25 7.84
N LEU A 598 28.68 -25.69 6.68
CA LEU A 598 28.67 -24.26 6.42
C LEU A 598 27.74 -23.97 5.24
N ILE A 599 26.67 -23.23 5.48
CA ILE A 599 25.65 -22.86 4.50
C ILE A 599 25.84 -21.39 4.14
N VAL A 600 26.01 -21.08 2.86
CA VAL A 600 26.40 -19.74 2.40
C VAL A 600 25.40 -19.20 1.40
N GLU A 601 24.94 -17.98 1.65
CA GLU A 601 24.21 -17.14 0.70
C GLU A 601 25.19 -16.14 0.07
N ALA A 602 25.21 -16.00 -1.26
CA ALA A 602 26.15 -15.14 -1.96
C ALA A 602 25.43 -14.05 -2.77
N LYS A 603 25.76 -12.79 -2.54
CA LYS A 603 25.19 -11.64 -3.26
C LYS A 603 26.26 -10.89 -4.03
N GLY A 604 25.96 -10.55 -5.28
CA GLY A 604 26.89 -9.86 -6.16
C GLY A 604 26.34 -8.56 -6.71
N ALA A 605 27.23 -7.58 -6.91
CA ALA A 605 26.90 -6.35 -7.63
C ALA A 605 28.07 -5.81 -8.47
N LEU A 606 27.76 -5.24 -9.64
CA LEU A 606 28.76 -4.80 -10.62
C LEU A 606 28.67 -3.30 -10.96
N GLU A 607 28.09 -2.49 -10.09
CA GLU A 607 27.99 -1.04 -10.31
C GLU A 607 29.21 -0.30 -9.75
N ASN A 608 29.98 0.34 -10.64
CA ASN A 608 31.16 1.13 -10.26
C ASN A 608 30.83 2.54 -9.74
N SER A 609 29.69 3.10 -10.14
CA SER A 609 29.33 4.51 -9.88
C SER A 609 28.30 4.71 -8.77
N LYS A 610 27.65 3.64 -8.31
CA LYS A 610 26.62 3.67 -7.26
C LYS A 610 26.95 2.64 -6.17
N TYR A 611 26.47 2.88 -4.95
CA TYR A 611 26.56 1.88 -3.89
C TYR A 611 25.52 0.79 -4.16
N PRO A 612 25.96 -0.45 -4.41
CA PRO A 612 25.02 -1.53 -4.63
C PRO A 612 24.13 -1.75 -3.42
N THR A 613 22.83 -1.80 -3.67
CA THR A 613 21.81 -1.95 -2.63
C THR A 613 21.28 -3.38 -2.66
N VAL A 614 21.36 -4.07 -1.53
CA VAL A 614 20.80 -5.41 -1.38
C VAL A 614 19.44 -5.30 -0.72
N GLY A 615 18.40 -5.52 -1.53
CA GLY A 615 16.98 -5.49 -1.13
C GLY A 615 16.59 -6.59 -0.13
N GLU A 616 15.62 -6.30 0.74
CA GLU A 616 15.05 -7.25 1.71
C GLU A 616 14.54 -8.53 1.03
N SER A 617 13.93 -8.40 -0.15
CA SER A 617 13.38 -9.53 -0.93
C SER A 617 14.41 -10.59 -1.33
N ARG A 618 15.72 -10.27 -1.29
CA ARG A 618 16.80 -11.18 -1.66
C ARG A 618 17.30 -12.05 -0.51
N LEU A 619 17.00 -11.70 0.74
CA LEU A 619 17.40 -12.44 1.94
C LEU A 619 16.26 -13.28 2.54
N PHE A 620 15.03 -12.96 2.18
CA PHE A 620 13.82 -13.60 2.65
C PHE A 620 13.09 -14.37 1.56
N SER A 621 12.16 -15.22 1.95
CA SER A 621 11.21 -15.85 1.05
C SER A 621 9.89 -16.09 1.78
N ASN A 622 8.78 -15.93 1.05
CA ASN A 622 7.46 -16.28 1.55
C ASN A 622 7.28 -17.79 1.50
N VAL A 623 6.97 -18.36 2.65
CA VAL A 623 6.79 -19.79 2.86
C VAL A 623 5.37 -20.02 3.37
N TYR A 624 4.59 -20.84 2.66
CA TYR A 624 3.24 -21.17 3.10
C TYR A 624 3.29 -22.09 4.32
N ASN A 625 2.64 -21.66 5.40
CA ASN A 625 2.48 -22.47 6.59
C ASN A 625 1.13 -23.21 6.54
N PRO A 626 1.12 -24.53 6.29
CA PRO A 626 -0.13 -25.28 6.14
C PRO A 626 -0.94 -25.39 7.43
N LYS A 627 -0.33 -25.16 8.60
CA LYS A 627 -1.02 -25.23 9.89
C LYS A 627 -1.82 -23.95 10.17
N THR A 628 -1.27 -22.79 9.81
CA THR A 628 -1.92 -21.49 10.03
C THR A 628 -2.66 -20.98 8.79
N ARG A 629 -2.49 -21.64 7.62
CA ARG A 629 -3.00 -21.20 6.32
C ARG A 629 -2.55 -19.78 5.91
N THR A 630 -1.40 -19.34 6.43
CA THR A 630 -0.82 -18.02 6.15
C THR A 630 0.54 -18.15 5.48
N LYS A 631 0.96 -17.12 4.73
CA LYS A 631 2.34 -17.00 4.24
C LYS A 631 3.19 -16.41 5.36
N GLU A 632 4.28 -17.09 5.70
CA GLU A 632 5.27 -16.63 6.65
C GLU A 632 6.55 -16.24 5.91
N ARG A 633 7.11 -15.06 6.21
CA ARG A 633 8.34 -14.58 5.58
C ARG A 633 9.56 -15.01 6.40
N LEU A 634 10.34 -15.93 5.84
CA LEU A 634 11.47 -16.56 6.52
C LEU A 634 12.80 -16.26 5.82
N ALA A 635 13.85 -16.05 6.60
CA ALA A 635 15.21 -15.86 6.11
C ALA A 635 15.73 -17.15 5.47
N GLN A 636 16.30 -17.07 4.26
CA GLN A 636 16.69 -18.24 3.46
C GLN A 636 17.80 -19.10 4.11
N LEU A 637 18.57 -18.52 5.03
CA LEU A 637 19.59 -19.23 5.81
C LEU A 637 19.06 -19.84 7.11
N SER A 638 17.83 -19.54 7.53
CA SER A 638 17.29 -20.07 8.79
C SER A 638 16.95 -21.56 8.68
N PHE A 639 17.11 -22.28 9.78
CA PHE A 639 16.74 -23.68 9.94
C PHE A 639 15.28 -23.89 9.60
N LYS A 640 14.42 -22.97 10.05
CA LYS A 640 12.99 -23.01 9.74
C LYS A 640 12.77 -22.95 8.23
N TRP A 641 13.42 -22.05 7.51
CA TRP A 641 13.31 -22.00 6.04
C TRP A 641 13.86 -23.28 5.39
N LEU A 642 15.08 -23.70 5.77
CA LEU A 642 15.75 -24.89 5.23
C LEU A 642 14.97 -26.19 5.48
N SER A 643 14.18 -26.23 6.55
CA SER A 643 13.32 -27.36 6.90
C SER A 643 11.90 -27.26 6.32
N THR A 644 11.47 -26.10 5.83
CA THR A 644 10.13 -25.92 5.27
C THR A 644 10.11 -26.18 3.76
N ASN A 645 9.00 -26.77 3.27
CA ASN A 645 8.77 -27.04 1.84
C ASN A 645 9.87 -27.90 1.18
N SER A 646 10.42 -28.84 1.96
CA SER A 646 11.64 -29.56 1.67
C SER A 646 11.66 -30.28 0.32
N GLN A 647 10.54 -30.68 -0.28
CA GLN A 647 10.62 -31.51 -1.49
C GLN A 647 11.18 -30.77 -2.72
N ARG A 648 10.70 -29.56 -3.07
CA ARG A 648 11.16 -28.90 -4.33
C ARG A 648 12.56 -28.32 -4.22
N TYR A 649 12.91 -27.73 -3.08
CA TYR A 649 14.26 -27.22 -2.82
C TYR A 649 15.25 -28.37 -2.61
N MET A 650 14.93 -29.35 -1.74
CA MET A 650 15.86 -30.45 -1.47
C MET A 650 16.07 -31.36 -2.67
N ASN A 651 15.08 -31.53 -3.57
CA ASN A 651 15.32 -32.23 -4.83
C ASN A 651 16.40 -31.51 -5.66
N LYS A 652 16.35 -30.18 -5.74
CA LYS A 652 17.39 -29.39 -6.44
C LYS A 652 18.75 -29.44 -5.72
N VAL A 653 18.74 -29.54 -4.39
CA VAL A 653 19.97 -29.74 -3.62
C VAL A 653 20.55 -31.11 -3.90
N GLU A 654 19.74 -32.18 -3.85
CA GLU A 654 20.16 -33.55 -4.16
C GLU A 654 20.74 -33.65 -5.58
N GLU A 655 20.03 -33.12 -6.57
CA GLU A 655 20.50 -33.05 -7.96
C GLU A 655 21.83 -32.30 -8.06
N GLY A 656 21.95 -31.13 -7.41
CA GLY A 656 23.17 -30.35 -7.41
C GLY A 656 24.35 -31.06 -6.73
N MET A 657 24.11 -31.78 -5.63
CA MET A 657 25.14 -32.57 -4.94
C MET A 657 25.60 -33.74 -5.81
N LYS A 658 24.68 -34.44 -6.49
CA LYS A 658 25.00 -35.53 -7.42
C LYS A 658 25.78 -35.06 -8.64
N GLU A 659 25.40 -33.91 -9.20
CA GLU A 659 26.14 -33.31 -10.32
C GLU A 659 27.55 -32.88 -9.92
N LEU A 660 27.73 -32.36 -8.70
CA LEU A 660 29.03 -31.88 -8.23
C LEU A 660 29.96 -33.02 -7.79
N LEU A 661 29.44 -34.04 -7.11
CA LEU A 661 30.22 -35.09 -6.44
C LEU A 661 30.15 -36.46 -7.12
N GLY A 662 29.26 -36.64 -8.09
CA GLY A 662 28.86 -37.94 -8.65
C GLY A 662 27.68 -38.57 -7.89
N GLU A 663 26.99 -39.52 -8.54
CA GLU A 663 25.70 -40.05 -8.07
C GLU A 663 25.76 -40.62 -6.64
N ASP A 664 26.71 -41.54 -6.38
CA ASP A 664 26.77 -42.27 -5.10
C ASP A 664 27.19 -41.35 -3.93
N LEU A 665 28.24 -40.54 -4.14
CA LEU A 665 28.75 -39.65 -3.11
C LEU A 665 27.80 -38.47 -2.86
N GLY A 666 27.21 -37.91 -3.93
CA GLY A 666 26.22 -36.84 -3.81
C GLY A 666 24.98 -37.28 -3.05
N LYS A 667 24.46 -38.47 -3.34
CA LYS A 667 23.31 -39.03 -2.59
C LYS A 667 23.64 -39.28 -1.12
N LYS A 668 24.87 -39.73 -0.83
CA LYS A 668 25.33 -39.90 0.55
C LYS A 668 25.38 -38.57 1.30
N GLU A 669 26.08 -37.56 0.77
CA GLU A 669 26.20 -36.24 1.43
C GLU A 669 24.82 -35.56 1.57
N PHE A 670 23.92 -35.74 0.61
CA PHE A 670 22.55 -35.25 0.70
C PHE A 670 21.76 -35.92 1.84
N THR A 671 21.90 -37.23 2.00
CA THR A 671 21.22 -37.97 3.09
C THR A 671 21.70 -37.48 4.45
N GLU A 672 23.01 -37.32 4.63
CA GLU A 672 23.59 -36.81 5.88
C GLU A 672 23.17 -35.36 6.17
N PHE A 673 23.13 -34.49 5.15
CA PHE A 673 22.63 -33.13 5.29
C PHE A 673 21.14 -33.08 5.66
N ARG A 674 20.33 -33.98 5.08
CA ARG A 674 18.91 -34.09 5.41
C ARG A 674 18.71 -34.58 6.85
N GLU A 675 19.50 -35.55 7.29
CA GLU A 675 19.48 -36.04 8.67
C GLU A 675 19.87 -34.94 9.67
N LEU A 676 20.88 -34.13 9.35
CA LEU A 676 21.23 -32.94 10.14
C LEU A 676 19.99 -32.05 10.35
N LEU A 677 19.28 -31.70 9.27
CA LEU A 677 18.11 -30.83 9.37
C LEU A 677 16.94 -31.51 10.09
N GLN A 678 16.69 -32.79 9.87
CA GLN A 678 15.62 -33.52 10.56
C GLN A 678 15.86 -33.64 12.07
N ASN A 679 17.12 -33.81 12.47
CA ASN A 679 17.51 -33.96 13.87
C ASN A 679 17.75 -32.63 14.58
N LYS A 680 17.43 -31.49 13.95
CA LYS A 680 17.75 -30.16 14.49
C LYS A 680 19.24 -30.06 14.83
N GLY A 681 20.08 -30.54 13.92
CA GLY A 681 21.52 -30.45 14.00
C GLY A 681 22.00 -29.00 13.93
N GLN A 682 23.21 -28.78 14.44
CA GLN A 682 23.85 -27.48 14.47
C GLN A 682 24.72 -27.25 13.22
N TYR A 683 24.71 -26.03 12.68
CA TYR A 683 25.49 -25.66 11.50
C TYR A 683 25.98 -24.21 11.57
N ARG A 684 26.90 -23.85 10.67
CA ARG A 684 27.41 -22.49 10.48
C ARG A 684 26.72 -21.87 9.28
N ALA A 685 26.44 -20.58 9.35
CA ALA A 685 25.84 -19.82 8.26
C ALA A 685 26.77 -18.68 7.84
N ALA A 686 26.73 -18.29 6.56
CA ALA A 686 27.46 -17.12 6.11
C ALA A 686 26.70 -16.34 5.03
N LEU A 687 26.87 -15.02 5.05
CA LEU A 687 26.45 -14.12 4.00
C LEU A 687 27.69 -13.56 3.30
N PHE A 688 27.93 -14.05 2.09
CA PHE A 688 29.05 -13.63 1.26
C PHE A 688 28.61 -12.55 0.29
N TYR A 689 29.46 -11.55 0.10
CA TYR A 689 29.17 -10.44 -0.78
C TYR A 689 30.37 -10.08 -1.65
N ALA A 690 30.17 -9.92 -2.96
CA ALA A 690 31.21 -9.50 -3.89
C ALA A 690 30.78 -8.29 -4.73
N SER A 691 31.61 -7.24 -4.77
CA SER A 691 31.32 -6.02 -5.51
C SER A 691 32.57 -5.31 -6.01
N GLN A 692 32.41 -4.53 -7.08
CA GLN A 692 33.44 -3.61 -7.56
C GLN A 692 33.53 -2.34 -6.67
N ASN A 693 32.45 -1.93 -6.01
CA ASN A 693 32.44 -0.80 -5.08
C ASN A 693 32.84 -1.21 -3.65
N GLN A 694 33.57 -0.33 -2.96
CA GLN A 694 34.01 -0.50 -1.57
C GLN A 694 32.90 -0.36 -0.54
N LYS A 695 31.74 0.25 -0.84
CA LYS A 695 30.61 0.31 0.11
C LYS A 695 29.36 -0.32 -0.48
N ILE A 696 28.49 -0.79 0.40
CA ILE A 696 27.28 -1.54 0.08
C ILE A 696 26.18 -0.99 0.96
N ARG A 697 24.98 -0.86 0.42
CA ARG A 697 23.79 -0.50 1.17
C ARG A 697 22.93 -1.74 1.36
N TRP A 698 22.43 -1.94 2.58
CA TRP A 698 21.36 -2.90 2.81
C TRP A 698 20.08 -2.10 2.87
N ASP A 699 19.13 -2.49 2.04
CA ASP A 699 17.76 -1.99 2.10
C ASP A 699 17.12 -2.44 3.44
N GLY A 700 16.04 -1.78 3.86
CA GLY A 700 15.40 -2.02 5.16
C GLY A 700 15.09 -3.51 5.43
N GLY A 701 15.17 -3.94 6.69
CA GLY A 701 14.86 -5.32 7.10
C GLY A 701 16.09 -6.23 7.31
N PHE A 702 17.29 -5.70 7.22
CA PHE A 702 18.52 -6.43 7.58
C PHE A 702 18.59 -6.75 9.09
N ASP A 703 18.06 -5.85 9.92
CA ASP A 703 17.84 -6.08 11.36
C ASP A 703 16.93 -7.30 11.61
N LYS A 704 15.81 -7.42 10.88
CA LYS A 704 14.90 -8.58 10.96
C LYS A 704 15.59 -9.86 10.52
N PHE A 705 16.45 -9.78 9.49
CA PHE A 705 17.22 -10.92 9.01
C PHE A 705 18.20 -11.39 10.09
N LEU A 706 18.99 -10.47 10.64
CA LEU A 706 19.89 -10.77 11.74
C LEU A 706 19.14 -11.27 12.98
N GLU A 707 17.98 -10.73 13.30
CA GLU A 707 17.16 -11.23 14.42
C GLU A 707 16.72 -12.69 14.19
N GLN A 708 16.29 -13.04 12.98
CA GLN A 708 15.92 -14.42 12.66
C GLN A 708 17.12 -15.38 12.79
N ILE A 709 18.30 -14.96 12.31
CA ILE A 709 19.50 -15.80 12.25
C ILE A 709 20.25 -15.87 13.59
N LEU A 710 20.36 -14.75 14.30
CA LEU A 710 21.19 -14.61 15.50
C LEU A 710 20.41 -14.80 16.81
N ILE A 711 19.09 -14.61 16.80
CA ILE A 711 18.26 -14.68 18.03
C ILE A 711 17.25 -15.82 17.95
N LYS A 712 16.51 -15.92 16.85
CA LYS A 712 15.39 -16.87 16.73
C LYS A 712 15.82 -18.29 16.31
N ASP A 713 17.03 -18.44 15.77
CA ASP A 713 17.53 -19.71 15.27
C ASP A 713 18.64 -20.28 16.15
N GLU A 714 18.27 -21.25 17.01
CA GLU A 714 19.18 -21.91 17.94
C GLU A 714 20.08 -22.96 17.26
N ASN A 715 19.82 -23.30 15.99
CA ASN A 715 20.58 -24.29 15.23
C ASN A 715 21.84 -23.69 14.60
N ILE A 716 21.94 -22.37 14.52
CA ILE A 716 23.11 -21.69 13.96
C ILE A 716 24.14 -21.49 15.06
N THR A 717 25.35 -22.05 14.90
CA THR A 717 26.43 -21.94 15.89
C THR A 717 27.32 -20.72 15.67
N SER A 718 27.46 -20.33 14.40
CA SER A 718 28.17 -19.11 14.01
C SER A 718 27.57 -18.55 12.72
N PHE A 719 27.59 -17.23 12.61
CA PHE A 719 27.21 -16.49 11.43
C PHE A 719 28.36 -15.56 11.02
N GLU A 720 28.81 -15.70 9.78
CA GLU A 720 29.87 -14.87 9.22
C GLU A 720 29.34 -13.98 8.09
N MET A 721 29.73 -12.71 8.07
CA MET A 721 29.59 -11.88 6.88
C MET A 721 30.95 -11.67 6.23
N VAL A 722 31.05 -11.97 4.94
CA VAL A 722 32.29 -11.83 4.19
C VAL A 722 32.08 -10.88 3.03
N LYS A 723 32.88 -9.82 2.97
CA LYS A 723 32.90 -8.88 1.84
C LYS A 723 34.20 -9.02 1.07
N MET A 724 34.04 -9.20 -0.24
CA MET A 724 35.13 -9.29 -1.18
C MET A 724 35.06 -8.16 -2.21
N ILE A 725 36.21 -7.56 -2.50
CA ILE A 725 36.36 -6.51 -3.52
C ILE A 725 36.85 -7.18 -4.80
N LEU A 726 36.10 -6.96 -5.89
CA LEU A 726 36.36 -7.52 -7.23
C LEU A 726 37.46 -6.78 -8.00
#